data_AF-A0A820A845-F1
#
_entry.id   AF-A0A820A845-F1
#
_cell.length_a   1.000
_cell.length_b   1.000
_cell.length_c   1.000
_cell.angle_alpha   90.00
_cell.angle_beta   90.00
_cell.angle_gamma   90.00
#
_symmetry.space_group_name_H-M   'P 1'
#
loop_
_entity.id
_entity.type
_entity.pdbx_description
1 polymer ?
#
loop_
_entity_poly.entity_id
_entity_poly.type
_entity_poly.pdbx_seq_one_letter_code
_entity_poly.pdbx_strand_id
1 'polypeptide(L)'
;MNKGKSATNASTIPVSAEGRRRINIQQMQNDLLIWLDSNIDETNDDCQNTITKLRCIVNDINTFIDGNQCFEFIQTVVDKKLCMIISGSLGQYIVPRVHNMSQVDSIFIFCGNKKYHEQWTKDWPKIKGVFTDITPICDALKSAAHQCEQNAIPMSFVGTNKKLDQSDPSFMYTQIIKEILLIIKFGQKHIQDYFDYCRDVFVENEEEIVNIKRLEDEYHNKKPIYWYTCQMFLYPMLNRALRLMNGDIITHMGFFIGGLHRQIEQLHKEQYAGATAANTFTVYRGQGFSTEDFEKMSKTKGGLISFNNFLSTSMVRKVSLGFAQDATKNPDQVGVLFIMKINPAQSTTPFASIAGISDFQKEEEVLFSMHSVFRIQDIKQMGGNNRLYEVNLVLTADNDPELSRLTDYIRQESFPDCEGWYRLGLVLRKMGQFDKAQDIYQVLLDQAKDDKDKADIYHQLGWIKDAQGEYEEALAFYEKSLAVYQKILPSNHPDLGASYNNIGLVHRNIGDYPKALSYYEKALEIKQQSLPPHLPSLAMSYNNIGLVHKNMDNYPKALSYYERALEIRQQFLPPNHPDLAASYNNIGNVHADMGNYSKALSSHEKALEIKQQSLPPTHPDLAMSYNNIGNVHENMGDYTKARTFYERAIQIGEQSLPSNHRTLQQRRKNLERVKNK
;
A
#
# COMPACT_ATOMS: atom_id res chain seq x y z
N MET A 1 -20.54 -42.22 -41.09
CA MET A 1 -20.94 -43.12 -39.99
C MET A 1 -19.72 -43.41 -39.12
N ASN A 2 -19.92 -43.32 -37.79
CA ASN A 2 -19.14 -43.89 -36.67
C ASN A 2 -18.29 -45.14 -37.01
N LYS A 3 -17.20 -45.54 -36.34
CA LYS A 3 -16.55 -45.24 -35.03
C LYS A 3 -15.24 -46.05 -35.04
N GLY A 4 -14.23 -45.65 -34.25
CA GLY A 4 -13.13 -46.57 -33.90
C GLY A 4 -11.94 -45.90 -33.19
N LYS A 5 -12.02 -45.79 -31.87
CA LYS A 5 -10.95 -45.33 -30.96
C LYS A 5 -9.96 -46.47 -30.65
N SER A 6 -8.67 -46.15 -30.56
CA SER A 6 -7.77 -46.55 -29.45
C SER A 6 -6.52 -45.66 -29.50
N ALA A 7 -6.43 -44.59 -28.71
CA ALA A 7 -5.80 -44.60 -27.38
C ALA A 7 -4.35 -45.09 -27.42
N THR A 8 -3.43 -44.20 -27.79
CA THR A 8 -2.00 -44.32 -27.48
C THR A 8 -1.69 -43.50 -26.24
N ASN A 9 -1.20 -44.19 -25.22
CA ASN A 9 -0.83 -43.68 -23.91
C ASN A 9 0.08 -42.46 -24.01
N ALA A 10 -0.37 -41.34 -23.44
CA ALA A 10 0.49 -40.22 -23.11
C ALA A 10 1.46 -40.67 -22.01
N SER A 11 2.71 -40.94 -22.39
CA SER A 11 3.80 -41.19 -21.46
C SER A 11 4.00 -39.96 -20.57
N THR A 12 3.57 -40.08 -19.32
CA THR A 12 3.92 -39.20 -18.21
C THR A 12 5.42 -39.32 -17.95
N ILE A 13 6.23 -38.55 -18.67
CA ILE A 13 7.61 -38.28 -18.27
C ILE A 13 7.51 -37.33 -17.06
N PRO A 14 7.99 -37.73 -15.86
CA PRO A 14 8.01 -36.84 -14.71
C PRO A 14 8.87 -35.63 -15.07
N VAL A 15 8.33 -34.42 -14.90
CA VAL A 15 9.19 -33.24 -14.79
C VAL A 15 10.11 -33.52 -13.61
N SER A 16 11.41 -33.63 -13.87
CA SER A 16 12.40 -33.87 -12.82
C SER A 16 12.25 -32.82 -11.73
N ALA A 17 12.45 -33.23 -10.48
CA ALA A 17 12.42 -32.36 -9.30
C ALA A 17 13.37 -31.14 -9.41
N GLU A 18 14.29 -31.14 -10.37
CA GLU A 18 15.23 -30.06 -10.65
C GLU A 18 14.59 -28.83 -11.32
N GLY A 19 13.52 -29.00 -12.11
CA GLY A 19 12.79 -27.87 -12.74
C GLY A 19 11.80 -27.16 -11.79
N ARG A 20 11.73 -27.60 -10.53
CA ARG A 20 10.91 -27.02 -9.45
C ARG A 20 11.76 -26.27 -8.42
N ARG A 21 13.05 -26.00 -8.70
CA ARG A 21 13.97 -25.42 -7.70
C ARG A 21 13.77 -23.93 -7.45
N ARG A 22 13.11 -23.20 -8.36
CA ARG A 22 12.66 -21.81 -8.14
C ARG A 22 11.61 -21.60 -7.04
N ILE A 23 11.25 -22.66 -6.31
CA ILE A 23 10.13 -22.72 -5.35
C ILE A 23 10.61 -23.05 -3.93
N ASN A 24 11.91 -23.29 -3.75
CA ASN A 24 12.43 -23.71 -2.46
C ASN A 24 13.21 -22.55 -1.87
N ILE A 25 12.54 -21.62 -1.19
CA ILE A 25 13.19 -20.61 -0.36
C ILE A 25 12.12 -19.80 0.47
N GLN A 26 12.39 -19.67 1.78
CA GLN A 26 12.07 -18.59 2.74
C GLN A 26 10.76 -18.46 3.55
N GLN A 27 10.96 -17.76 4.67
CA GLN A 27 10.29 -17.77 5.97
C GLN A 27 8.96 -17.02 5.99
N MET A 28 7.95 -17.54 6.70
CA MET A 28 6.71 -16.81 6.99
C MET A 28 6.98 -15.63 7.90
N GLN A 29 6.95 -14.45 7.32
CA GLN A 29 7.04 -13.21 8.08
C GLN A 29 5.68 -12.59 8.41
N ASN A 30 4.55 -13.18 8.00
CA ASN A 30 3.20 -12.62 8.23
C ASN A 30 2.24 -13.51 9.03
N ASP A 31 2.66 -14.71 9.43
CA ASP A 31 1.83 -15.63 10.21
C ASP A 31 2.41 -15.79 11.61
N LEU A 32 1.56 -15.64 12.62
CA LEU A 32 1.93 -15.97 13.98
C LEU A 32 1.82 -17.49 14.15
N LEU A 33 2.93 -18.14 14.52
CA LEU A 33 2.96 -19.57 14.82
C LEU A 33 2.65 -19.77 16.30
N ILE A 34 1.60 -20.53 16.58
CA ILE A 34 1.26 -20.95 17.94
C ILE A 34 1.69 -22.41 18.13
N TRP A 35 2.55 -22.69 19.11
CA TRP A 35 2.84 -24.06 19.53
C TRP A 35 2.13 -24.38 20.84
N LEU A 36 1.13 -25.26 20.79
CA LEU A 36 0.32 -25.69 21.93
C LEU A 36 0.62 -27.16 22.29
N ASP A 37 1.39 -27.36 23.35
CA ASP A 37 1.69 -28.68 23.89
C ASP A 37 1.87 -28.60 25.41
N SER A 38 1.21 -29.49 26.13
CA SER A 38 1.23 -29.54 27.60
C SER A 38 2.61 -29.82 28.19
N ASN A 39 3.54 -30.30 27.37
CA ASN A 39 4.90 -30.65 27.78
C ASN A 39 5.95 -29.62 27.33
N ILE A 40 5.55 -28.43 26.84
CA ILE A 40 6.51 -27.39 26.49
C ILE A 40 7.19 -26.90 27.77
N ASP A 41 8.51 -27.03 27.78
CA ASP A 41 9.40 -26.44 28.76
C ASP A 41 10.49 -25.67 28.00
N GLU A 42 10.37 -24.35 27.97
CA GLU A 42 11.32 -23.49 27.27
C GLU A 42 12.71 -23.49 27.92
N THR A 43 12.89 -24.07 29.10
CA THR A 43 14.22 -24.22 29.71
C THR A 43 14.96 -25.46 29.23
N ASN A 44 14.30 -26.34 28.46
CA ASN A 44 14.86 -27.57 27.91
C ASN A 44 15.55 -27.34 26.56
N ASP A 45 16.78 -27.83 26.42
CA ASP A 45 17.60 -27.77 25.20
C ASP A 45 16.90 -28.35 23.96
N ASP A 46 16.13 -29.44 24.09
CA ASP A 46 15.40 -30.04 22.96
C ASP A 46 14.23 -29.16 22.48
N CYS A 47 13.55 -28.49 23.43
CA CYS A 47 12.49 -27.54 23.14
C CYS A 47 13.08 -26.30 22.48
N GLN A 48 14.16 -25.74 23.03
CA GLN A 48 14.88 -24.61 22.46
C GLN A 48 15.41 -24.93 21.07
N ASN A 49 16.03 -26.09 20.85
CA ASN A 49 16.46 -26.54 19.52
C ASN A 49 15.30 -26.62 18.52
N THR A 50 14.11 -27.02 18.99
CA THR A 50 12.90 -27.08 18.16
C THR A 50 12.34 -25.69 17.84
N ILE A 51 12.28 -24.80 18.84
CA ILE A 51 11.92 -23.39 18.68
C ILE A 51 12.89 -22.72 17.70
N THR A 52 14.19 -22.92 17.83
CA THR A 52 15.21 -22.40 16.92
C THR A 52 14.97 -22.88 15.49
N LYS A 53 14.72 -24.18 15.27
CA LYS A 53 14.37 -24.72 13.94
C LYS A 53 13.10 -24.09 13.35
N LEU A 54 12.11 -23.80 14.18
CA LEU A 54 10.88 -23.12 13.77
C LEU A 54 11.09 -21.62 13.53
N ARG A 55 11.97 -20.95 14.29
CA ARG A 55 12.37 -19.54 14.11
C ARG A 55 13.12 -19.34 12.80
N CYS A 56 13.80 -20.38 12.31
CA CYS A 56 14.32 -20.42 10.95
C CYS A 56 13.22 -20.50 9.87
N ILE A 57 11.93 -20.48 10.22
CA ILE A 57 10.78 -20.59 9.31
C ILE A 57 9.73 -19.52 9.58
N VAL A 58 9.48 -19.16 10.84
CA VAL A 58 8.47 -18.16 11.25
C VAL A 58 9.06 -17.29 12.36
N ASN A 59 9.00 -15.97 12.19
CA ASN A 59 9.64 -15.03 13.14
C ASN A 59 8.82 -14.85 14.44
N ASP A 60 7.49 -14.84 14.35
CA ASP A 60 6.62 -14.68 15.51
C ASP A 60 6.16 -16.08 15.97
N ILE A 61 6.74 -16.59 17.07
CA ILE A 61 6.32 -17.87 17.68
C ILE A 61 5.88 -17.63 19.11
N ASN A 62 4.65 -18.02 19.43
CA ASN A 62 4.14 -18.05 20.79
C ASN A 62 3.87 -19.49 21.23
N THR A 63 4.39 -19.87 22.39
CA THR A 63 4.19 -21.18 23.00
C THR A 63 3.07 -21.10 24.05
N PHE A 64 2.31 -22.18 24.19
CA PHE A 64 1.28 -22.30 25.22
C PHE A 64 1.25 -23.74 25.75
N ILE A 65 1.11 -23.86 27.07
CA ILE A 65 0.87 -25.15 27.74
C ILE A 65 -0.62 -25.40 28.02
N ASP A 66 -1.43 -24.34 28.08
CA ASP A 66 -2.86 -24.38 28.40
C ASP A 66 -3.72 -24.00 27.18
N GLY A 67 -4.71 -24.85 26.87
CA GLY A 67 -5.58 -24.67 25.71
C GLY A 67 -6.56 -23.49 25.83
N ASN A 68 -6.96 -23.09 27.03
CA ASN A 68 -7.87 -21.94 27.22
C ASN A 68 -7.13 -20.62 27.07
N GLN A 69 -5.93 -20.50 27.65
CA GLN A 69 -5.07 -19.33 27.44
C GLN A 69 -4.73 -19.15 25.95
N CYS A 70 -4.40 -20.25 25.27
CA CYS A 70 -4.19 -20.25 23.82
C CYS A 70 -5.43 -19.74 23.07
N PHE A 71 -6.63 -20.21 23.44
CA PHE A 71 -7.88 -19.78 22.81
C PHE A 71 -8.17 -18.29 23.02
N GLU A 72 -8.02 -17.78 24.24
CA GLU A 72 -8.21 -16.35 24.55
C GLU A 72 -7.23 -15.49 23.76
N PHE A 73 -5.96 -15.91 23.71
CA PHE A 73 -4.95 -15.21 22.92
C PHE A 73 -5.32 -15.14 21.44
N ILE A 74 -5.77 -16.26 20.83
CA ILE A 74 -6.22 -16.28 19.43
C ILE A 74 -7.34 -15.25 19.19
N GLN A 75 -8.25 -15.04 20.14
CA GLN A 75 -9.33 -14.04 20.00
C GLN A 75 -8.83 -12.59 20.04
N THR A 76 -7.68 -12.33 20.67
CA THR A 76 -7.04 -11.00 20.69
C THR A 76 -6.27 -10.67 19.41
N VAL A 77 -5.91 -11.69 18.62
CA VAL A 77 -5.20 -11.49 17.36
C VAL A 77 -6.17 -10.98 16.31
N VAL A 78 -6.05 -9.68 15.99
CA VAL A 78 -6.78 -9.01 14.92
C VAL A 78 -5.80 -8.77 13.75
N ASP A 79 -6.25 -8.97 12.52
CA ASP A 79 -5.49 -8.69 11.28
C ASP A 79 -4.21 -9.52 11.00
N LYS A 80 -3.95 -10.61 11.73
CA LYS A 80 -2.91 -11.60 11.39
C LYS A 80 -3.52 -12.98 11.07
N LYS A 81 -2.90 -13.71 10.15
CA LYS A 81 -3.17 -15.14 9.91
C LYS A 81 -2.34 -15.98 10.88
N LEU A 82 -2.89 -17.09 11.34
CA LEU A 82 -2.32 -17.94 12.39
C LEU A 82 -2.08 -19.34 11.88
N CYS A 83 -0.88 -19.84 12.11
CA CYS A 83 -0.55 -21.26 11.97
C CYS A 83 -0.42 -21.88 13.37
N MET A 84 -0.90 -23.10 13.54
CA MET A 84 -0.88 -23.78 14.85
C MET A 84 -0.18 -25.14 14.75
N ILE A 85 0.72 -25.42 15.69
CA ILE A 85 1.23 -26.77 15.97
C ILE A 85 0.58 -27.21 17.28
N ILE A 86 -0.23 -28.26 17.23
CA ILE A 86 -1.03 -28.69 18.38
C ILE A 86 -0.71 -30.15 18.71
N SER A 87 -0.39 -30.41 19.97
CA SER A 87 -0.25 -31.77 20.49
C SER A 87 -1.54 -32.59 20.30
N GLY A 88 -1.41 -33.87 19.99
CA GLY A 88 -2.57 -34.76 19.81
C GLY A 88 -3.49 -34.81 21.05
N SER A 89 -2.94 -34.65 22.25
CA SER A 89 -3.67 -34.62 23.53
C SER A 89 -4.57 -33.39 23.65
N LEU A 90 -4.06 -32.20 23.35
CA LEU A 90 -4.81 -30.94 23.44
C LEU A 90 -5.69 -30.70 22.20
N GLY A 91 -5.30 -31.30 21.06
CA GLY A 91 -6.01 -31.20 19.79
C GLY A 91 -7.48 -31.58 19.87
N GLN A 92 -7.84 -32.59 20.68
CA GLN A 92 -9.23 -33.07 20.82
C GLN A 92 -10.17 -31.97 21.33
N TYR A 93 -9.65 -31.08 22.17
CA TYR A 93 -10.44 -30.05 22.86
C TYR A 93 -10.41 -28.72 22.13
N ILE A 94 -9.25 -28.36 21.55
CA ILE A 94 -9.05 -27.03 20.97
C ILE A 94 -9.47 -26.95 19.51
N VAL A 95 -9.21 -28.00 18.70
CA VAL A 95 -9.49 -27.98 17.25
C VAL A 95 -10.96 -27.68 16.96
N PRO A 96 -11.96 -28.29 17.64
CA PRO A 96 -13.37 -27.97 17.43
C PRO A 96 -13.74 -26.50 17.69
N ARG A 97 -12.96 -25.79 18.52
CA ARG A 97 -13.20 -24.38 18.87
C ARG A 97 -12.55 -23.42 17.87
N VAL A 98 -11.42 -23.80 17.28
CA VAL A 98 -10.60 -22.88 16.45
C VAL A 98 -10.69 -23.14 14.94
N HIS A 99 -11.11 -24.33 14.49
CA HIS A 99 -11.04 -24.70 13.07
C HIS A 99 -11.86 -23.81 12.12
N ASN A 100 -12.93 -23.17 12.62
CA ASN A 100 -13.77 -22.27 11.82
C ASN A 100 -13.40 -20.79 11.95
N MET A 101 -12.44 -20.44 12.81
CA MET A 101 -12.05 -19.04 13.00
C MET A 101 -11.32 -18.52 11.76
N SER A 102 -11.69 -17.35 11.26
CA SER A 102 -11.14 -16.76 10.03
C SER A 102 -9.64 -16.43 10.13
N GLN A 103 -9.17 -16.09 11.34
CA GLN A 103 -7.75 -15.83 11.60
C GLN A 103 -6.88 -17.10 11.57
N VAL A 104 -7.42 -18.30 11.83
CA VAL A 104 -6.66 -19.55 11.77
C VAL A 104 -6.56 -20.01 10.33
N ASP A 105 -5.36 -20.11 9.80
CA ASP A 105 -5.10 -20.54 8.42
C ASP A 105 -4.87 -22.06 8.34
N SER A 106 -3.91 -22.55 9.14
CA SER A 106 -3.43 -23.92 9.05
C SER A 106 -3.14 -24.53 10.43
N ILE A 107 -3.50 -25.80 10.62
CA ILE A 107 -3.29 -26.56 11.85
C ILE A 107 -2.46 -27.81 11.52
N PHE A 108 -1.39 -28.04 12.29
CA PHE A 108 -0.51 -29.20 12.21
C PHE A 108 -0.61 -29.98 13.53
N ILE A 109 -0.95 -31.26 13.47
CA ILE A 109 -1.06 -32.10 14.67
C ILE A 109 0.28 -32.80 14.92
N PHE A 110 0.87 -32.57 16.09
CA PHE A 110 2.08 -33.23 16.55
C PHE A 110 1.73 -34.32 17.57
N CYS A 111 1.99 -35.59 17.28
CA CYS A 111 1.63 -36.70 18.16
C CYS A 111 2.48 -37.94 17.94
N GLY A 112 2.66 -38.75 18.99
CA GLY A 112 3.38 -40.03 18.89
C GLY A 112 2.64 -41.13 18.11
N ASN A 113 1.32 -41.00 17.90
CA ASN A 113 0.51 -42.01 17.23
C ASN A 113 -0.36 -41.42 16.10
N LYS A 114 0.18 -41.47 14.88
CA LYS A 114 -0.43 -40.89 13.68
C LYS A 114 -1.81 -41.48 13.33
N LYS A 115 -2.01 -42.80 13.51
CA LYS A 115 -3.24 -43.50 13.09
C LYS A 115 -4.50 -43.00 13.79
N TYR A 116 -4.36 -42.55 15.04
CA TYR A 116 -5.49 -42.11 15.84
C TYR A 116 -6.08 -40.78 15.35
N HIS A 117 -5.22 -39.88 14.83
CA HIS A 117 -5.62 -38.53 14.43
C HIS A 117 -5.69 -38.35 12.90
N GLU A 118 -5.29 -39.33 12.09
CA GLU A 118 -5.29 -39.22 10.62
C GLU A 118 -6.65 -38.84 10.03
N GLN A 119 -7.74 -39.32 10.63
CA GLN A 119 -9.11 -39.02 10.20
C GLN A 119 -9.45 -37.52 10.32
N TRP A 120 -8.80 -36.79 11.23
CA TRP A 120 -9.02 -35.36 11.46
C TRP A 120 -8.72 -34.51 10.24
N THR A 121 -7.79 -34.94 9.40
CA THR A 121 -7.46 -34.25 8.13
C THR A 121 -8.62 -34.23 7.13
N LYS A 122 -9.58 -35.17 7.27
CA LYS A 122 -10.80 -35.23 6.45
C LYS A 122 -11.94 -34.46 7.10
N ASP A 123 -12.03 -34.51 8.43
CA ASP A 123 -13.12 -33.91 9.18
C ASP A 123 -12.97 -32.39 9.30
N TRP A 124 -11.72 -31.89 9.33
CA TRP A 124 -11.41 -30.47 9.46
C TRP A 124 -10.45 -29.99 8.36
N PRO A 125 -10.95 -29.20 7.37
CA PRO A 125 -10.16 -28.79 6.20
C PRO A 125 -8.90 -27.96 6.49
N LYS A 126 -8.84 -27.31 7.66
CA LYS A 126 -7.67 -26.51 8.07
C LYS A 126 -6.55 -27.35 8.67
N ILE A 127 -6.78 -28.64 8.96
CA ILE A 127 -5.73 -29.54 9.40
C ILE A 127 -4.94 -30.00 8.19
N LYS A 128 -3.70 -29.53 8.08
CA LYS A 128 -2.82 -29.80 6.93
C LYS A 128 -2.07 -31.11 7.06
N GLY A 129 -1.99 -31.69 8.26
CA GLY A 129 -1.43 -33.02 8.46
C GLY A 129 -1.27 -33.42 9.92
N VAL A 130 -0.92 -34.69 10.11
CA VAL A 130 -0.60 -35.31 11.39
C VAL A 130 0.81 -35.87 11.31
N PHE A 131 1.66 -35.51 12.27
CA PHE A 131 3.10 -35.74 12.23
C PHE A 131 3.60 -36.28 13.56
N THR A 132 4.63 -37.13 13.48
CA THR A 132 5.32 -37.74 14.63
C THR A 132 6.67 -37.10 14.91
N ASP A 133 7.13 -36.23 14.02
CA ASP A 133 8.39 -35.51 14.07
C ASP A 133 8.09 -34.05 13.69
N ILE A 134 8.84 -33.12 14.26
CA ILE A 134 8.72 -31.70 13.93
C ILE A 134 9.34 -31.37 12.58
N THR A 135 10.29 -32.17 12.08
CA THR A 135 11.00 -31.90 10.83
C THR A 135 10.05 -31.87 9.61
N PRO A 136 9.12 -32.83 9.43
CA PRO A 136 8.11 -32.74 8.39
C PRO A 136 7.12 -31.57 8.58
N ILE A 137 6.85 -31.15 9.83
CA ILE A 137 6.04 -29.95 10.09
C ILE A 137 6.78 -28.72 9.61
N CYS A 138 8.09 -28.63 9.89
CA CYS A 138 8.97 -27.59 9.38
C CYS A 138 8.94 -27.52 7.85
N ASP A 139 9.04 -28.67 7.17
CA ASP A 139 8.97 -28.72 5.70
C ASP A 139 7.59 -28.29 5.15
N ALA A 140 6.52 -28.66 5.85
CA ALA A 140 5.16 -28.26 5.49
C ALA A 140 4.93 -26.75 5.70
N LEU A 141 5.42 -26.19 6.81
CA LEU A 141 5.41 -24.76 7.10
C LEU A 141 6.23 -23.98 6.08
N LYS A 142 7.45 -24.45 5.74
CA LYS A 142 8.26 -23.87 4.65
C LYS A 142 7.52 -23.89 3.32
N SER A 143 6.83 -24.98 3.01
CA SER A 143 6.06 -25.11 1.76
C SER A 143 4.86 -24.15 1.73
N ALA A 144 4.16 -23.97 2.86
CA ALA A 144 3.04 -23.04 2.99
C ALA A 144 3.50 -21.57 2.92
N ALA A 145 4.59 -21.25 3.63
CA ALA A 145 5.28 -19.97 3.58
C ALA A 145 5.56 -19.55 2.14
N HIS A 146 6.18 -20.48 1.42
CA HIS A 146 6.60 -20.27 0.07
C HIS A 146 5.43 -19.99 -0.87
N GLN A 147 4.34 -20.78 -0.78
CA GLN A 147 3.14 -20.53 -1.57
C GLN A 147 2.53 -19.17 -1.27
N CYS A 148 2.54 -18.74 -0.01
CA CYS A 148 2.04 -17.43 0.38
C CYS A 148 2.89 -16.31 -0.22
N GLU A 149 4.21 -16.36 -0.08
CA GLU A 149 5.12 -15.34 -0.62
C GLU A 149 5.09 -15.26 -2.14
N GLN A 150 5.07 -16.40 -2.82
CA GLN A 150 5.01 -16.45 -4.29
C GLN A 150 3.73 -15.79 -4.84
N ASN A 151 2.61 -15.96 -4.13
CA ASN A 151 1.31 -15.42 -4.52
C ASN A 151 1.12 -13.97 -4.07
N ALA A 152 1.83 -13.56 -3.01
CA ALA A 152 1.77 -12.22 -2.45
C ALA A 152 2.71 -11.24 -3.17
N ILE A 153 2.56 -11.13 -4.49
CA ILE A 153 3.25 -10.09 -5.27
C ILE A 153 2.42 -8.81 -5.19
N PRO A 154 3.03 -7.65 -4.89
CA PRO A 154 2.29 -6.41 -4.95
C PRO A 154 1.95 -6.07 -6.40
N MET A 155 0.65 -5.97 -6.65
CA MET A 155 0.10 -5.57 -7.94
C MET A 155 -0.91 -4.45 -7.72
N SER A 156 -0.86 -3.45 -8.60
CA SER A 156 -1.87 -2.40 -8.65
C SER A 156 -2.59 -2.45 -9.99
N PHE A 157 -3.86 -2.05 -10.00
CA PHE A 157 -4.70 -2.11 -11.19
C PHE A 157 -5.33 -0.74 -11.44
N VAL A 158 -5.33 -0.30 -12.69
CA VAL A 158 -6.01 0.92 -13.14
C VAL A 158 -6.91 0.56 -14.32
N GLY A 159 -8.21 0.83 -14.19
CA GLY A 159 -9.19 0.60 -15.26
C GLY A 159 -9.08 1.64 -16.39
N THR A 160 -9.76 1.38 -17.50
CA THR A 160 -9.87 2.32 -18.62
C THR A 160 -10.85 3.44 -18.26
N ASN A 161 -10.36 4.65 -17.95
CA ASN A 161 -11.26 5.76 -17.60
C ASN A 161 -10.68 7.13 -17.93
N LYS A 162 -11.53 8.08 -18.37
CA LYS A 162 -11.11 9.43 -18.80
C LYS A 162 -10.67 10.37 -17.65
N LYS A 163 -10.78 9.96 -16.39
CA LYS A 163 -10.44 10.76 -15.19
C LYS A 163 -9.34 10.09 -14.36
N LEU A 164 -8.19 9.80 -14.98
CA LEU A 164 -7.03 9.22 -14.27
C LEU A 164 -6.48 10.15 -13.17
N ASP A 165 -6.74 11.44 -13.25
CA ASP A 165 -6.30 12.47 -12.27
C ASP A 165 -6.96 12.32 -10.88
N GLN A 166 -7.90 11.38 -10.73
CA GLN A 166 -8.55 11.00 -9.46
C GLN A 166 -8.22 9.56 -9.06
N SER A 167 -7.30 8.89 -9.78
CA SER A 167 -6.88 7.54 -9.46
C SER A 167 -5.96 7.52 -8.24
N ASP A 168 -5.96 6.38 -7.53
CA ASP A 168 -5.12 6.17 -6.36
C ASP A 168 -3.63 6.34 -6.72
N PRO A 169 -2.93 7.34 -6.17
CA PRO A 169 -1.51 7.58 -6.42
C PRO A 169 -0.62 6.38 -6.06
N SER A 170 -1.15 5.44 -5.26
CA SER A 170 -0.47 4.19 -4.90
C SER A 170 -0.01 3.37 -6.10
N PHE A 171 -0.67 3.49 -7.25
CA PHE A 171 -0.26 2.79 -8.47
C PHE A 171 1.18 3.13 -8.86
N MET A 172 1.61 4.39 -8.71
CA MET A 172 2.95 4.83 -9.15
C MET A 172 3.95 5.01 -8.01
N TYR A 173 3.61 4.81 -6.74
CA TYR A 173 4.58 5.05 -5.65
C TYR A 173 5.87 4.25 -5.81
N THR A 174 5.80 2.99 -6.23
CA THR A 174 7.02 2.21 -6.49
C THR A 174 7.83 2.75 -7.67
N GLN A 175 7.20 3.37 -8.66
CA GLN A 175 7.91 4.05 -9.75
C GLN A 175 8.64 5.29 -9.25
N ILE A 176 7.99 6.12 -8.42
CA ILE A 176 8.62 7.31 -7.85
C ILE A 176 9.78 6.91 -6.94
N ILE A 177 9.58 5.94 -6.06
CA ILE A 177 10.62 5.41 -5.17
C ILE A 177 11.79 4.90 -6.01
N LYS A 178 11.53 4.13 -7.06
CA LYS A 178 12.56 3.69 -8.01
C LYS A 178 13.36 4.86 -8.58
N GLU A 179 12.67 5.88 -9.11
CA GLU A 179 13.32 7.08 -9.67
C GLU A 179 14.22 7.78 -8.65
N ILE A 180 13.74 7.93 -7.41
CA ILE A 180 14.51 8.58 -6.34
C ILE A 180 15.72 7.74 -5.93
N LEU A 181 15.54 6.44 -5.68
CA LEU A 181 16.62 5.54 -5.25
C LEU A 181 17.73 5.41 -6.30
N LEU A 182 17.41 5.59 -7.59
CA LEU A 182 18.41 5.59 -8.65
C LEU A 182 19.32 6.83 -8.64
N ILE A 183 18.81 7.97 -8.16
CA ILE A 183 19.53 9.24 -8.06
C ILE A 183 20.34 9.32 -6.76
N ILE A 184 19.85 8.72 -5.66
CA ILE A 184 20.56 8.71 -4.38
C ILE A 184 21.91 8.00 -4.48
N LYS A 185 22.95 8.66 -3.97
CA LYS A 185 24.29 8.08 -3.80
C LYS A 185 24.41 7.44 -2.42
N PHE A 186 24.38 6.12 -2.38
CA PHE A 186 24.60 5.35 -1.16
C PHE A 186 26.11 5.20 -0.90
N GLY A 187 26.60 5.89 0.12
CA GLY A 187 27.98 5.74 0.61
C GLY A 187 28.14 4.55 1.57
N GLN A 188 29.39 4.22 1.93
CA GLN A 188 29.73 3.07 2.78
C GLN A 188 28.96 3.03 4.10
N LYS A 189 28.74 4.19 4.73
CA LYS A 189 27.97 4.28 5.98
C LYS A 189 26.56 3.72 5.83
N HIS A 190 25.85 4.05 4.75
CA HIS A 190 24.49 3.54 4.51
C HIS A 190 24.46 2.03 4.32
N ILE A 191 25.50 1.47 3.70
CA ILE A 191 25.64 0.02 3.52
C ILE A 191 25.88 -0.65 4.88
N GLN A 192 26.70 -0.03 5.74
CA GLN A 192 26.93 -0.52 7.09
C GLN A 192 25.65 -0.46 7.95
N ASP A 193 24.95 0.67 7.92
CA ASP A 193 23.68 0.86 8.63
C ASP A 193 22.64 -0.21 8.20
N TYR A 194 22.63 -0.61 6.93
CA TYR A 194 21.81 -1.74 6.45
C TYR A 194 22.22 -3.08 7.07
N PHE A 195 23.51 -3.40 7.14
CA PHE A 195 23.96 -4.66 7.74
C PHE A 195 23.69 -4.72 9.24
N ASP A 196 23.85 -3.60 9.94
CA ASP A 196 23.52 -3.48 11.36
C ASP A 196 22.02 -3.65 11.58
N TYR A 197 21.18 -3.00 10.75
CA TYR A 197 19.73 -3.24 10.73
C TYR A 197 19.39 -4.72 10.50
N CYS A 198 20.05 -5.39 9.54
CA CYS A 198 19.82 -6.82 9.30
C CYS A 198 20.23 -7.68 10.50
N ARG A 199 21.34 -7.37 11.17
CA ARG A 199 21.75 -8.08 12.39
C ARG A 199 20.73 -7.95 13.50
N ASP A 200 20.13 -6.78 13.67
CA ASP A 200 19.07 -6.56 14.66
C ASP A 200 17.79 -7.32 14.29
N VAL A 201 17.38 -7.28 13.03
CA VAL A 201 16.18 -7.99 12.54
C VAL A 201 16.32 -9.51 12.65
N PHE A 202 17.52 -10.05 12.45
CA PHE A 202 17.81 -11.49 12.45
C PHE A 202 18.62 -11.93 13.67
N VAL A 203 18.58 -11.17 14.78
CA VAL A 203 19.42 -11.42 15.96
C VAL A 203 19.26 -12.84 16.53
N GLU A 204 18.07 -13.43 16.41
CA GLU A 204 17.77 -14.79 16.88
C GLU A 204 17.91 -15.89 15.79
N ASN A 205 18.40 -15.55 14.59
CA ASN A 205 18.51 -16.48 13.46
C ASN A 205 19.96 -16.64 13.02
N GLU A 206 20.66 -17.62 13.62
CA GLU A 206 22.09 -17.88 13.37
C GLU A 206 22.42 -18.13 11.88
N GLU A 207 21.55 -18.82 11.15
CA GLU A 207 21.74 -19.10 9.72
C GLU A 207 21.78 -17.79 8.91
N GLU A 208 20.84 -16.89 9.18
CA GLU A 208 20.80 -15.60 8.46
C GLU A 208 21.90 -14.65 8.93
N ILE A 209 22.35 -14.72 10.19
CA ILE A 209 23.55 -13.97 10.64
C ILE A 209 24.80 -14.40 9.85
N VAL A 210 24.97 -15.70 9.58
CA VAL A 210 26.05 -16.19 8.71
C VAL A 210 25.89 -15.68 7.28
N ASN A 211 24.67 -15.68 6.74
CA ASN A 211 24.40 -15.14 5.40
C ASN A 211 24.63 -13.63 5.31
N ILE A 212 24.29 -12.86 6.35
CA ILE A 212 24.54 -11.42 6.46
C ILE A 212 26.04 -11.16 6.39
N LYS A 213 26.84 -11.89 7.18
CA LYS A 213 28.30 -11.75 7.15
C LYS A 213 28.88 -12.11 5.77
N ARG A 214 28.40 -13.19 5.15
CA ARG A 214 28.79 -13.56 3.78
C ARG A 214 28.47 -12.47 2.78
N LEU A 215 27.27 -11.88 2.88
CA LEU A 215 26.86 -10.78 2.02
C LEU A 215 27.74 -9.55 2.25
N GLU A 216 28.02 -9.17 3.51
CA GLU A 216 28.88 -8.04 3.87
C GLU A 216 30.32 -8.18 3.32
N ASP A 217 30.92 -9.36 3.48
CA ASP A 217 32.30 -9.63 3.05
C ASP A 217 32.43 -9.71 1.52
N GLU A 218 31.43 -10.24 0.83
CA GLU A 218 31.50 -10.56 -0.60
C GLU A 218 30.64 -9.67 -1.50
N TYR A 219 29.89 -8.69 -0.96
CA TYR A 219 28.88 -7.93 -1.71
C TYR A 219 29.43 -7.40 -3.03
N HIS A 220 30.60 -6.76 -2.98
CA HIS A 220 31.26 -6.14 -4.13
C HIS A 220 31.94 -7.13 -5.09
N ASN A 221 32.15 -8.38 -4.67
CA ASN A 221 32.78 -9.43 -5.49
C ASN A 221 31.79 -10.07 -6.49
N LYS A 222 30.48 -9.89 -6.26
CA LYS A 222 29.41 -10.46 -7.08
C LYS A 222 28.47 -9.36 -7.55
N LYS A 223 27.68 -9.67 -8.59
CA LYS A 223 26.70 -8.72 -9.10
C LYS A 223 25.40 -8.74 -8.27
N PRO A 224 24.66 -7.64 -8.12
CA PRO A 224 23.39 -7.62 -7.38
C PRO A 224 22.37 -8.71 -7.75
N ILE A 225 22.23 -9.06 -9.03
CA ILE A 225 21.35 -10.16 -9.50
C ILE A 225 21.76 -11.51 -8.91
N TYR A 226 23.06 -11.76 -8.71
CA TYR A 226 23.52 -12.97 -8.05
C TYR A 226 22.95 -13.03 -6.64
N TRP A 227 23.15 -11.98 -5.83
CA TRP A 227 22.62 -11.90 -4.48
C TRP A 227 21.08 -11.93 -4.42
N TYR A 228 20.40 -11.28 -5.37
CA TYR A 228 18.94 -11.32 -5.48
C TYR A 228 18.41 -12.74 -5.73
N THR A 229 19.21 -13.58 -6.40
CA THR A 229 18.84 -14.96 -6.73
C THR A 229 19.45 -15.99 -5.78
N CYS A 230 20.30 -15.57 -4.84
CA CYS A 230 20.84 -16.47 -3.81
C CYS A 230 19.77 -16.88 -2.80
N GLN A 231 19.91 -18.11 -2.29
CA GLN A 231 19.15 -18.60 -1.16
C GLN A 231 19.55 -17.89 0.16
N MET A 232 19.03 -16.69 0.39
CA MET A 232 19.21 -15.90 1.63
C MET A 232 18.11 -14.84 1.83
N PHE A 233 17.98 -14.29 3.04
CA PHE A 233 16.92 -13.34 3.43
C PHE A 233 16.62 -12.15 2.49
N LEU A 234 17.54 -11.81 1.58
CA LEU A 234 17.51 -10.60 0.76
C LEU A 234 16.28 -10.52 -0.18
N TYR A 235 15.97 -11.61 -0.89
CA TYR A 235 14.81 -11.67 -1.79
C TYR A 235 13.45 -11.43 -1.09
N PRO A 236 13.10 -12.15 0.00
CA PRO A 236 11.81 -12.06 0.66
C PRO A 236 11.72 -10.78 1.47
N MET A 237 12.82 -10.33 2.10
CA MET A 237 12.88 -9.03 2.75
C MET A 237 12.52 -7.92 1.76
N LEU A 238 13.13 -7.93 0.57
CA LEU A 238 12.84 -6.93 -0.46
C LEU A 238 11.40 -7.04 -0.97
N ASN A 239 10.95 -8.23 -1.37
CA ASN A 239 9.61 -8.39 -1.95
C ASN A 239 8.51 -8.10 -0.92
N ARG A 240 8.71 -8.45 0.35
CA ARG A 240 7.80 -8.09 1.45
C ARG A 240 7.80 -6.59 1.68
N ALA A 241 8.97 -5.94 1.69
CA ALA A 241 9.07 -4.51 1.88
C ALA A 241 8.33 -3.74 0.77
N LEU A 242 8.53 -4.15 -0.49
CA LEU A 242 7.77 -3.59 -1.61
C LEU A 242 6.28 -3.92 -1.53
N ARG A 243 5.91 -5.10 -1.01
CA ARG A 243 4.50 -5.48 -0.83
C ARG A 243 3.77 -4.60 0.17
N LEU A 244 4.37 -4.45 1.35
CA LEU A 244 3.81 -3.70 2.46
C LEU A 244 4.11 -2.20 2.34
N MET A 245 4.80 -1.80 1.27
CA MET A 245 5.36 -0.47 1.10
C MET A 245 6.14 -0.02 2.35
N ASN A 246 6.87 -0.94 2.99
CA ASN A 246 7.63 -0.66 4.20
C ASN A 246 8.82 0.25 3.86
N GLY A 247 8.65 1.55 4.08
CA GLY A 247 9.64 2.57 3.73
C GLY A 247 10.94 2.44 4.51
N ASP A 248 10.90 1.82 5.70
CA ASP A 248 12.10 1.57 6.51
C ASP A 248 13.06 0.61 5.78
N ILE A 249 12.56 -0.57 5.43
CA ILE A 249 13.36 -1.57 4.73
C ILE A 249 13.73 -1.08 3.33
N ILE A 250 12.80 -0.44 2.60
CA ILE A 250 13.08 0.10 1.25
C ILE A 250 14.21 1.13 1.30
N THR A 251 14.23 1.97 2.32
CA THR A 251 15.27 3.00 2.50
C THR A 251 16.63 2.38 2.77
N HIS A 252 16.72 1.42 3.70
CA HIS A 252 17.97 0.72 4.00
C HIS A 252 18.47 -0.12 2.81
N MET A 253 17.56 -0.75 2.08
CA MET A 253 17.87 -1.55 0.88
C MET A 253 18.12 -0.70 -0.38
N GLY A 254 18.06 0.62 -0.30
CA GLY A 254 18.10 1.50 -1.46
C GLY A 254 19.33 1.30 -2.35
N PHE A 255 20.50 1.05 -1.76
CA PHE A 255 21.73 0.76 -2.50
C PHE A 255 21.62 -0.53 -3.32
N PHE A 256 21.01 -1.56 -2.74
CA PHE A 256 20.82 -2.86 -3.37
C PHE A 256 19.76 -2.78 -4.47
N ILE A 257 18.63 -2.14 -4.19
CA ILE A 257 17.55 -1.91 -5.16
C ILE A 257 18.06 -1.14 -6.38
N GLY A 258 18.78 -0.04 -6.15
CA GLY A 258 19.37 0.76 -7.22
C GLY A 258 20.44 -0.01 -8.00
N GLY A 259 21.29 -0.78 -7.32
CA GLY A 259 22.29 -1.65 -7.94
C GLY A 259 21.66 -2.73 -8.83
N LEU A 260 20.63 -3.41 -8.33
CA LEU A 260 19.89 -4.44 -9.05
C LEU A 260 19.23 -3.86 -10.31
N HIS A 261 18.59 -2.70 -10.20
CA HIS A 261 17.99 -2.04 -11.35
C HIS A 261 19.02 -1.66 -12.42
N ARG A 262 20.12 -0.99 -12.04
CA ARG A 262 21.19 -0.59 -12.97
C ARG A 262 21.79 -1.80 -13.68
N GLN A 263 21.94 -2.92 -12.98
CA GLN A 263 22.44 -4.15 -13.58
C GLN A 263 21.45 -4.73 -14.61
N ILE A 264 20.16 -4.78 -14.30
CA ILE A 264 19.13 -5.22 -15.25
C ILE A 264 19.12 -4.29 -16.47
N GLU A 265 19.22 -2.99 -16.27
CA GLU A 265 19.29 -2.01 -17.36
C GLU A 265 20.51 -2.19 -18.25
N GLN A 266 21.69 -2.40 -17.65
CA GLN A 266 22.91 -2.70 -18.39
C GLN A 266 22.75 -3.97 -19.24
N LEU A 267 22.28 -5.06 -18.64
CA LEU A 267 22.07 -6.32 -19.34
C LEU A 267 21.01 -6.20 -20.43
N HIS A 268 19.95 -5.43 -20.20
CA HIS A 268 18.93 -5.15 -21.20
C HIS A 268 19.55 -4.52 -22.45
N LYS A 269 20.38 -3.49 -22.26
CA LYS A 269 21.10 -2.82 -23.36
C LYS A 269 22.05 -3.78 -24.07
N GLU A 270 22.78 -4.62 -23.34
CA GLU A 270 23.71 -5.60 -23.92
C GLU A 270 22.99 -6.69 -24.73
N GLN A 271 21.87 -7.21 -24.22
CA GLN A 271 21.16 -8.36 -24.80
C GLN A 271 20.23 -7.98 -25.94
N TYR A 272 19.71 -6.75 -25.94
CA TYR A 272 18.65 -6.32 -26.86
C TYR A 272 19.00 -5.05 -27.66
N ALA A 273 20.28 -4.67 -27.72
CA ALA A 273 20.76 -3.60 -28.60
C ALA A 273 20.33 -3.86 -30.06
N GLY A 274 19.61 -2.90 -30.65
CA GLY A 274 19.16 -2.98 -32.04
C GLY A 274 17.95 -3.90 -32.28
N ALA A 275 17.27 -4.37 -31.22
CA ALA A 275 16.04 -5.12 -31.38
C ALA A 275 14.95 -4.30 -32.10
N THR A 276 14.18 -4.96 -32.96
CA THR A 276 13.07 -4.38 -33.70
C THR A 276 11.73 -4.89 -33.17
N ALA A 277 10.62 -4.28 -33.61
CA ALA A 277 9.27 -4.75 -33.27
C ALA A 277 8.99 -6.20 -33.74
N ALA A 278 9.80 -6.78 -34.62
CA ALA A 278 9.69 -8.18 -35.04
C ALA A 278 10.31 -9.16 -34.02
N ASN A 279 11.14 -8.70 -33.09
CA ASN A 279 11.84 -9.53 -32.10
C ASN A 279 10.97 -9.83 -30.86
N THR A 280 9.65 -9.89 -31.00
CA THR A 280 8.77 -10.17 -29.87
C THR A 280 8.91 -11.59 -29.35
N PHE A 281 8.88 -11.77 -28.04
CA PHE A 281 8.86 -13.07 -27.39
C PHE A 281 7.82 -13.11 -26.27
N THR A 282 7.57 -14.30 -25.72
CA THR A 282 6.57 -14.49 -24.65
C THR A 282 7.24 -15.05 -23.41
N VAL A 283 6.94 -14.44 -22.27
CA VAL A 283 7.30 -14.96 -20.95
C VAL A 283 6.04 -15.31 -20.18
N TYR A 284 6.20 -16.20 -19.21
CA TYR A 284 5.11 -16.78 -18.45
C TYR A 284 5.36 -16.63 -16.96
N ARG A 285 4.30 -16.38 -16.20
CA ARG A 285 4.31 -16.46 -14.74
C ARG A 285 3.03 -17.09 -14.24
N GLY A 286 3.14 -18.08 -13.36
CA GLY A 286 1.97 -18.65 -12.69
C GLY A 286 1.99 -18.33 -11.21
N GLN A 287 0.82 -18.06 -10.66
CA GLN A 287 0.62 -17.78 -9.23
C GLN A 287 -0.85 -17.95 -8.84
N GLY A 288 -1.11 -17.97 -7.55
CA GLY A 288 -2.44 -17.87 -6.96
C GLY A 288 -2.85 -16.42 -6.70
N PHE A 289 -4.16 -16.20 -6.73
CA PHE A 289 -4.83 -14.96 -6.36
C PHE A 289 -5.89 -15.26 -5.31
N SER A 290 -6.14 -14.33 -4.39
CA SER A 290 -7.40 -14.34 -3.65
C SER A 290 -8.57 -14.16 -4.62
N THR A 291 -9.76 -14.64 -4.26
CA THR A 291 -10.95 -14.42 -5.10
C THR A 291 -11.22 -12.93 -5.31
N GLU A 292 -11.02 -12.11 -4.29
CA GLU A 292 -11.21 -10.66 -4.36
C GLU A 292 -10.23 -9.98 -5.33
N ASP A 293 -8.94 -10.28 -5.23
CA ASP A 293 -7.92 -9.71 -6.11
C ASP A 293 -8.14 -10.15 -7.56
N PHE A 294 -8.55 -11.41 -7.77
CA PHE A 294 -8.89 -11.91 -9.10
C PHE A 294 -10.10 -11.19 -9.69
N GLU A 295 -11.14 -10.94 -8.90
CA GLU A 295 -12.31 -10.17 -9.33
C GLU A 295 -11.94 -8.72 -9.68
N LYS A 296 -11.08 -8.09 -8.86
CA LYS A 296 -10.57 -6.74 -9.11
C LYS A 296 -9.82 -6.69 -10.43
N MET A 297 -8.88 -7.61 -10.66
CA MET A 297 -8.16 -7.73 -11.94
C MET A 297 -9.13 -7.96 -13.10
N SER A 298 -10.12 -8.84 -12.93
CA SER A 298 -11.08 -9.19 -13.98
C SER A 298 -11.95 -7.99 -14.41
N LYS A 299 -12.31 -7.12 -13.46
CA LYS A 299 -13.02 -5.85 -13.74
C LYS A 299 -12.16 -4.82 -14.46
N THR A 300 -10.83 -4.96 -14.43
CA THR A 300 -9.87 -4.05 -15.09
C THR A 300 -9.42 -4.52 -16.49
N LYS A 301 -10.16 -5.41 -17.14
CA LYS A 301 -9.87 -5.83 -18.52
C LYS A 301 -9.78 -4.59 -19.46
N GLY A 302 -8.72 -4.55 -20.26
CA GLY A 302 -8.39 -3.41 -21.12
C GLY A 302 -7.56 -2.33 -20.43
N GLY A 303 -7.49 -2.32 -19.09
CA GLY A 303 -6.72 -1.37 -18.28
C GLY A 303 -5.26 -1.81 -18.06
N LEU A 304 -4.62 -1.15 -17.10
CA LEU A 304 -3.22 -1.36 -16.72
C LEU A 304 -3.11 -2.21 -15.44
N ILE A 305 -2.10 -3.06 -15.41
CA ILE A 305 -1.60 -3.77 -14.22
C ILE A 305 -0.13 -3.40 -14.03
N SER A 306 0.25 -3.00 -12.83
CA SER A 306 1.66 -2.86 -12.45
C SER A 306 2.07 -4.02 -11.55
N PHE A 307 3.24 -4.59 -11.81
CA PHE A 307 3.96 -5.44 -10.87
C PHE A 307 4.94 -4.55 -10.12
N ASN A 308 4.65 -4.29 -8.85
CA ASN A 308 5.36 -3.32 -8.01
C ASN A 308 6.63 -3.92 -7.37
N ASN A 309 7.21 -4.94 -8.00
CA ASN A 309 8.42 -5.63 -7.57
C ASN A 309 9.32 -5.98 -8.77
N PHE A 310 10.51 -6.54 -8.50
CA PHE A 310 11.34 -7.13 -9.53
C PHE A 310 10.70 -8.43 -10.02
N LEU A 311 10.02 -8.35 -11.15
CA LEU A 311 9.17 -9.42 -11.66
C LEU A 311 10.01 -10.52 -12.32
N SER A 312 10.06 -11.67 -11.66
CA SER A 312 10.67 -12.90 -12.20
C SER A 312 9.68 -13.65 -13.10
N THR A 313 10.11 -14.05 -14.29
CA THR A 313 9.31 -14.80 -15.26
C THR A 313 10.11 -15.93 -15.90
N SER A 314 9.43 -16.87 -16.56
CA SER A 314 10.06 -17.97 -17.29
C SER A 314 9.72 -17.92 -18.77
N MET A 315 10.68 -18.28 -19.63
CA MET A 315 10.43 -18.57 -21.04
C MET A 315 9.64 -19.88 -21.25
N VAL A 316 9.60 -20.74 -20.24
CA VAL A 316 9.02 -22.09 -20.32
C VAL A 316 7.62 -22.12 -19.72
N ARG A 317 6.59 -22.12 -20.58
CA ARG A 317 5.17 -22.14 -20.16
C ARG A 317 4.84 -23.23 -19.14
N LYS A 318 5.42 -24.44 -19.29
CA LYS A 318 5.12 -25.59 -18.42
C LYS A 318 5.54 -25.35 -16.96
N VAL A 319 6.65 -24.63 -16.75
CA VAL A 319 7.14 -24.28 -15.41
C VAL A 319 6.12 -23.37 -14.73
N SER A 320 5.77 -22.26 -15.40
CA SER A 320 4.79 -21.28 -14.91
C SER A 320 3.39 -21.89 -14.73
N LEU A 321 2.93 -22.75 -15.64
CA LEU A 321 1.63 -23.41 -15.50
C LEU A 321 1.55 -24.29 -14.25
N GLY A 322 2.64 -24.96 -13.86
CA GLY A 322 2.68 -25.78 -12.64
C GLY A 322 2.30 -24.99 -11.40
N PHE A 323 2.81 -23.76 -11.26
CA PHE A 323 2.48 -22.87 -10.15
C PHE A 323 1.02 -22.42 -10.15
N ALA A 324 0.48 -22.03 -11.30
CA ALA A 324 -0.92 -21.66 -11.43
C ALA A 324 -1.84 -22.84 -11.06
N GLN A 325 -1.48 -24.06 -11.45
CA GLN A 325 -2.20 -25.27 -11.09
C GLN A 325 -2.09 -25.59 -9.60
N ASP A 326 -0.90 -25.44 -9.02
CA ASP A 326 -0.67 -25.69 -7.59
C ASP A 326 -1.48 -24.74 -6.71
N ALA A 327 -1.64 -23.48 -7.10
CA ALA A 327 -2.49 -22.53 -6.40
C ALA A 327 -3.96 -23.00 -6.30
N THR A 328 -4.47 -23.74 -7.29
CA THR A 328 -5.84 -24.27 -7.23
C THR A 328 -6.06 -25.33 -6.15
N LYS A 329 -4.98 -25.85 -5.55
CA LYS A 329 -5.08 -26.75 -4.38
C LYS A 329 -5.63 -26.03 -3.15
N ASN A 330 -5.41 -24.71 -3.04
CA ASN A 330 -6.01 -23.89 -2.00
C ASN A 330 -7.44 -23.52 -2.43
N PRO A 331 -8.50 -23.88 -1.66
CA PRO A 331 -9.89 -23.54 -1.98
C PRO A 331 -10.13 -22.03 -2.11
N ASP A 332 -9.41 -21.22 -1.33
CA ASP A 332 -9.58 -19.77 -1.25
C ASP A 332 -8.81 -19.02 -2.35
N GLN A 333 -8.14 -19.74 -3.24
CA GLN A 333 -7.34 -19.17 -4.31
C GLN A 333 -7.84 -19.55 -5.72
N VAL A 334 -7.58 -18.64 -6.64
CA VAL A 334 -7.71 -18.80 -8.08
C VAL A 334 -6.30 -18.88 -8.69
N GLY A 335 -6.04 -19.93 -9.45
CA GLY A 335 -4.80 -20.07 -10.21
C GLY A 335 -4.81 -19.21 -11.46
N VAL A 336 -3.77 -18.40 -11.64
CA VAL A 336 -3.60 -17.51 -12.79
C VAL A 336 -2.27 -17.79 -13.47
N LEU A 337 -2.34 -18.07 -14.78
CA LEU A 337 -1.20 -18.10 -15.68
C LEU A 337 -1.17 -16.80 -16.48
N PHE A 338 -0.24 -15.92 -16.14
CA PHE A 338 0.10 -14.77 -16.96
C PHE A 338 0.90 -15.19 -18.19
N ILE A 339 0.45 -14.72 -19.35
CA ILE A 339 1.09 -14.88 -20.64
C ILE A 339 1.44 -13.48 -21.12
N MET A 340 2.72 -13.11 -21.03
CA MET A 340 3.19 -11.75 -21.26
C MET A 340 3.93 -11.67 -22.59
N LYS A 341 3.38 -10.90 -23.53
CA LYS A 341 4.05 -10.60 -24.81
C LYS A 341 4.98 -9.41 -24.63
N ILE A 342 6.26 -9.63 -24.93
CA ILE A 342 7.33 -8.67 -24.74
C ILE A 342 7.83 -8.18 -26.09
N ASN A 343 7.84 -6.86 -26.26
CA ASN A 343 8.50 -6.20 -27.37
C ASN A 343 9.76 -5.46 -26.85
N PRO A 344 10.96 -6.01 -27.07
CA PRO A 344 12.20 -5.39 -26.58
C PRO A 344 12.44 -3.99 -27.14
N ALA A 345 11.93 -3.67 -28.34
CA ALA A 345 12.13 -2.38 -28.99
C ALA A 345 11.30 -1.22 -28.39
N GLN A 346 10.30 -1.54 -27.58
CA GLN A 346 9.35 -0.56 -27.01
C GLN A 346 9.49 -0.41 -25.50
N SER A 347 10.40 -1.15 -24.85
CA SER A 347 10.36 -1.27 -23.39
C SER A 347 10.95 -0.06 -22.67
N THR A 348 10.12 0.65 -21.91
CA THR A 348 10.59 1.66 -20.94
C THR A 348 10.91 1.04 -19.58
N THR A 349 10.51 -0.22 -19.39
CA THR A 349 10.91 -1.04 -18.24
C THR A 349 12.07 -1.94 -18.63
N PRO A 350 13.27 -1.77 -18.05
CA PRO A 350 14.37 -2.68 -18.33
C PRO A 350 14.08 -4.10 -17.85
N PHE A 351 14.50 -5.08 -18.64
CA PHE A 351 14.44 -6.50 -18.29
C PHE A 351 15.64 -7.22 -18.90
N ALA A 352 16.05 -8.33 -18.29
CA ALA A 352 17.17 -9.11 -18.78
C ALA A 352 16.91 -10.60 -18.64
N SER A 353 17.38 -11.38 -19.61
CA SER A 353 17.65 -12.80 -19.38
C SER A 353 18.79 -12.90 -18.36
N ILE A 354 18.56 -13.65 -17.29
CA ILE A 354 19.58 -13.82 -16.23
C ILE A 354 20.20 -15.23 -16.22
N ALA A 355 19.93 -16.01 -17.26
CA ALA A 355 20.53 -17.32 -17.45
C ALA A 355 22.07 -17.21 -17.41
N GLY A 356 22.70 -17.98 -16.51
CA GLY A 356 24.16 -17.99 -16.32
C GLY A 356 24.73 -16.85 -15.47
N ILE A 357 23.90 -15.91 -15.00
CA ILE A 357 24.31 -14.81 -14.09
C ILE A 357 23.70 -15.00 -12.70
N SER A 358 22.50 -15.58 -12.64
CA SER A 358 21.88 -15.98 -11.38
C SER A 358 22.69 -17.08 -10.67
N ASP A 359 22.46 -17.21 -9.36
CA ASP A 359 22.94 -18.35 -8.57
C ASP A 359 22.41 -19.70 -9.12
N PHE A 360 21.27 -19.66 -9.83
CA PHE A 360 20.63 -20.79 -10.49
C PHE A 360 20.86 -20.81 -12.01
N GLN A 361 22.00 -21.34 -12.44
CA GLN A 361 22.46 -21.28 -13.84
C GLN A 361 21.62 -22.07 -14.87
N LYS A 362 20.67 -22.91 -14.45
CA LYS A 362 19.95 -23.85 -15.34
C LYS A 362 18.59 -23.35 -15.85
N GLU A 363 18.08 -22.23 -15.35
CA GLU A 363 16.73 -21.76 -15.69
C GLU A 363 16.73 -20.64 -16.73
N GLU A 364 15.82 -20.72 -17.70
CA GLU A 364 15.54 -19.65 -18.66
C GLU A 364 14.66 -18.57 -18.00
N GLU A 365 15.30 -17.78 -17.14
CA GLU A 365 14.69 -16.68 -16.40
C GLU A 365 14.80 -15.36 -17.15
N VAL A 366 13.69 -14.62 -17.20
CA VAL A 366 13.68 -13.19 -17.54
C VAL A 366 13.24 -12.41 -16.33
N LEU A 367 14.12 -11.55 -15.83
CA LEU A 367 13.89 -10.69 -14.69
C LEU A 367 13.63 -9.26 -15.18
N PHE A 368 12.49 -8.70 -14.77
CA PHE A 368 12.15 -7.32 -15.03
C PHE A 368 12.53 -6.44 -13.85
N SER A 369 12.84 -5.19 -14.17
CA SER A 369 12.95 -4.12 -13.17
C SER A 369 11.67 -4.00 -12.33
N MET A 370 11.84 -3.49 -11.11
CA MET A 370 10.75 -2.94 -10.30
C MET A 370 9.82 -2.02 -11.09
N HIS A 371 8.52 -2.13 -10.78
CA HIS A 371 7.41 -1.40 -11.39
C HIS A 371 7.27 -1.66 -12.89
N SER A 372 7.02 -2.92 -13.23
CA SER A 372 6.74 -3.33 -14.62
C SER A 372 5.25 -3.20 -14.92
N VAL A 373 4.89 -2.40 -15.93
CA VAL A 373 3.48 -2.15 -16.28
C VAL A 373 3.09 -2.90 -17.55
N PHE A 374 1.91 -3.52 -17.52
CA PHE A 374 1.33 -4.25 -18.63
C PHE A 374 -0.13 -3.85 -18.85
N ARG A 375 -0.61 -4.02 -20.07
CA ARG A 375 -2.03 -3.87 -20.42
C ARG A 375 -2.71 -5.23 -20.41
N ILE A 376 -3.84 -5.33 -19.72
CA ILE A 376 -4.64 -6.55 -19.63
C ILE A 376 -5.46 -6.70 -20.91
N GLN A 377 -5.12 -7.66 -21.77
CA GLN A 377 -5.81 -7.88 -23.04
C GLN A 377 -7.04 -8.77 -22.86
N ASP A 378 -6.80 -9.99 -22.36
CA ASP A 378 -7.84 -11.00 -22.29
C ASP A 378 -7.65 -11.95 -21.13
N ILE A 379 -8.75 -12.40 -20.55
CA ILE A 379 -8.81 -13.31 -19.41
C ILE A 379 -9.66 -14.50 -19.82
N LYS A 380 -9.07 -15.69 -19.87
CA LYS A 380 -9.72 -16.92 -20.33
C LYS A 380 -9.66 -17.98 -19.25
N GLN A 381 -10.78 -18.65 -19.01
CA GLN A 381 -10.80 -19.81 -18.12
C GLN A 381 -10.16 -21.03 -18.81
N MET A 382 -9.32 -21.78 -18.10
CA MET A 382 -8.65 -22.98 -18.61
C MET A 382 -9.45 -24.25 -18.33
N GLY A 383 -9.80 -24.96 -19.40
CA GLY A 383 -10.26 -26.36 -19.44
C GLY A 383 -10.93 -26.92 -18.18
N GLY A 384 -12.25 -26.84 -18.09
CA GLY A 384 -13.10 -27.54 -17.10
C GLY A 384 -12.89 -27.18 -15.61
N ASN A 385 -11.75 -26.60 -15.23
CA ASN A 385 -11.46 -26.13 -13.89
C ASN A 385 -12.00 -24.69 -13.75
N ASN A 386 -12.90 -24.49 -12.80
CA ASN A 386 -13.52 -23.18 -12.52
C ASN A 386 -12.61 -22.20 -11.78
N ARG A 387 -11.39 -22.60 -11.41
CA ARG A 387 -10.44 -21.80 -10.63
C ARG A 387 -9.07 -21.67 -11.30
N LEU A 388 -8.96 -21.91 -12.60
CA LEU A 388 -7.71 -21.75 -13.36
C LEU A 388 -7.93 -20.87 -14.59
N TYR A 389 -7.12 -19.81 -14.74
CA TYR A 389 -7.28 -18.82 -15.79
C TYR A 389 -5.96 -18.46 -16.48
N GLU A 390 -6.03 -18.16 -17.78
CA GLU A 390 -4.97 -17.49 -18.53
C GLU A 390 -5.27 -16.00 -18.63
N VAL A 391 -4.26 -15.18 -18.37
CA VAL A 391 -4.35 -13.73 -18.48
C VAL A 391 -3.28 -13.28 -19.47
N ASN A 392 -3.73 -12.76 -20.61
CA ASN A 392 -2.86 -12.25 -21.67
C ASN A 392 -2.51 -10.79 -21.38
N LEU A 393 -1.21 -10.53 -21.27
CA LEU A 393 -0.64 -9.23 -20.96
C LEU A 393 0.27 -8.78 -22.11
N VAL A 394 0.29 -7.48 -22.37
CA VAL A 394 1.24 -6.85 -23.30
C VAL A 394 2.01 -5.80 -22.52
N LEU A 395 3.34 -5.85 -22.59
CA LEU A 395 4.20 -4.88 -21.92
C LEU A 395 3.91 -3.48 -22.46
N THR A 396 3.66 -2.52 -21.57
CA THR A 396 3.42 -1.12 -21.96
C THR A 396 4.72 -0.32 -21.96
N ALA A 397 4.67 0.82 -22.63
CA ALA A 397 5.76 1.76 -22.78
C ALA A 397 5.27 3.17 -22.41
N ASP A 398 6.19 4.13 -22.27
CA ASP A 398 5.85 5.52 -21.91
C ASP A 398 4.99 6.23 -22.98
N ASN A 399 4.88 5.66 -24.19
CA ASN A 399 3.95 6.17 -25.21
C ASN A 399 2.49 5.74 -24.98
N ASP A 400 2.21 4.90 -24.00
CA ASP A 400 0.85 4.56 -23.58
C ASP A 400 0.19 5.82 -22.97
N PRO A 401 -0.91 6.34 -23.56
CA PRO A 401 -1.48 7.61 -23.12
C PRO A 401 -2.00 7.62 -21.68
N GLU A 402 -2.45 6.48 -21.16
CA GLU A 402 -2.94 6.38 -19.79
C GLU A 402 -1.76 6.35 -18.81
N LEU A 403 -0.72 5.58 -19.12
CA LEU A 403 0.50 5.52 -18.30
C LEU A 403 1.27 6.84 -18.29
N SER A 404 1.39 7.51 -19.44
CA SER A 404 2.04 8.83 -19.53
C SER A 404 1.32 9.86 -18.66
N ARG A 405 -0.01 9.93 -18.72
CA ARG A 405 -0.80 10.84 -17.87
C ARG A 405 -0.63 10.56 -16.38
N LEU A 406 -0.67 9.29 -15.97
CA LEU A 406 -0.42 8.91 -14.57
C LEU A 406 0.97 9.32 -14.11
N THR A 407 1.96 9.10 -14.97
CA THR A 407 3.35 9.46 -14.71
C THR A 407 3.50 10.97 -14.54
N ASP A 408 2.91 11.76 -15.44
CA ASP A 408 2.99 13.22 -15.39
C ASP A 408 2.27 13.78 -14.15
N TYR A 409 1.06 13.31 -13.87
CA TYR A 409 0.28 13.70 -12.69
C TYR A 409 1.05 13.45 -11.40
N ILE A 410 1.64 12.26 -11.25
CA ILE A 410 2.31 11.87 -10.01
C ILE A 410 3.70 12.50 -9.87
N ARG A 411 4.39 12.77 -10.98
CA ARG A 411 5.62 13.57 -10.96
C ARG A 411 5.34 15.01 -10.51
N GLN A 412 4.26 15.62 -10.96
CA GLN A 412 3.83 16.95 -10.48
C GLN A 412 3.49 16.93 -8.99
N GLU A 413 2.76 15.93 -8.50
CA GLU A 413 2.42 15.77 -7.08
C GLU A 413 3.63 15.44 -6.17
N SER A 414 4.72 14.91 -6.74
CA SER A 414 5.93 14.50 -6.02
C SER A 414 7.09 15.49 -6.13
N PHE A 415 6.81 16.75 -6.51
CA PHE A 415 7.75 17.88 -6.56
C PHE A 415 9.03 17.55 -7.34
N PRO A 416 8.98 17.57 -8.68
CA PRO A 416 10.05 17.02 -9.53
C PRO A 416 11.36 17.81 -9.43
N ASP A 417 11.30 19.06 -8.96
CA ASP A 417 12.47 19.94 -8.79
C ASP A 417 13.33 19.56 -7.56
N CYS A 418 12.82 18.69 -6.67
CA CYS A 418 13.56 18.17 -5.53
C CYS A 418 14.21 16.84 -5.88
N GLU A 419 15.44 16.59 -5.42
CA GLU A 419 16.14 15.32 -5.67
C GLU A 419 16.56 14.59 -4.39
N GLY A 420 16.86 13.30 -4.55
CA GLY A 420 17.48 12.48 -3.52
C GLY A 420 16.63 12.29 -2.25
N TRP A 421 17.31 12.32 -1.10
CA TRP A 421 16.73 12.07 0.21
C TRP A 421 15.56 13.00 0.57
N TYR A 422 15.65 14.29 0.19
CA TYR A 422 14.58 15.25 0.48
C TYR A 422 13.27 14.86 -0.22
N ARG A 423 13.36 14.47 -1.50
CA ARG A 423 12.20 13.97 -2.26
C ARG A 423 11.67 12.65 -1.70
N LEU A 424 12.54 11.76 -1.20
CA LEU A 424 12.11 10.54 -0.52
C LEU A 424 11.28 10.84 0.73
N GLY A 425 11.72 11.78 1.57
CA GLY A 425 10.96 12.24 2.74
C GLY A 425 9.56 12.74 2.38
N LEU A 426 9.42 13.48 1.27
CA LEU A 426 8.12 13.98 0.81
C LEU A 426 7.17 12.84 0.41
N VAL A 427 7.70 11.83 -0.28
CA VAL A 427 6.93 10.65 -0.69
C VAL A 427 6.50 9.83 0.53
N LEU A 428 7.40 9.58 1.48
CA LEU A 428 7.08 8.88 2.72
C LEU A 428 6.01 9.61 3.54
N ARG A 429 6.10 10.94 3.62
CA ARG A 429 5.08 11.80 4.25
C ARG A 429 3.72 11.66 3.56
N LYS A 430 3.67 11.66 2.22
CA LYS A 430 2.42 11.43 1.46
C LYS A 430 1.85 10.02 1.68
N MET A 431 2.71 9.04 1.90
CA MET A 431 2.32 7.68 2.26
C MET A 431 1.92 7.52 3.74
N GLY A 432 1.97 8.58 4.54
CA GLY A 432 1.65 8.56 5.97
C GLY A 432 2.74 7.97 6.86
N GLN A 433 3.94 7.72 6.33
CA GLN A 433 5.09 7.20 7.08
C GLN A 433 5.86 8.35 7.73
N PHE A 434 5.20 9.02 8.68
CA PHE A 434 5.68 10.25 9.30
C PHE A 434 7.00 10.07 10.06
N ASP A 435 7.14 8.99 10.83
CA ASP A 435 8.37 8.71 11.60
C ASP A 435 9.58 8.57 10.68
N LYS A 436 9.41 7.85 9.56
CA LYS A 436 10.51 7.63 8.59
C LYS A 436 10.83 8.89 7.79
N ALA A 437 9.81 9.67 7.43
CA ALA A 437 10.05 10.99 6.85
C ALA A 437 10.82 11.89 7.83
N GLN A 438 10.48 11.84 9.12
CA GLN A 438 11.16 12.60 10.18
C GLN A 438 12.63 12.19 10.30
N ASP A 439 12.93 10.88 10.35
CA ASP A 439 14.30 10.37 10.42
C ASP A 439 15.16 10.92 9.27
N ILE A 440 14.64 10.86 8.04
CA ILE A 440 15.33 11.40 6.85
C ILE A 440 15.57 12.91 7.00
N TYR A 441 14.56 13.66 7.39
CA TYR A 441 14.68 15.12 7.53
C TYR A 441 15.62 15.52 8.67
N GLN A 442 15.70 14.74 9.75
CA GLN A 442 16.66 14.99 10.81
C GLN A 442 18.10 14.80 10.33
N VAL A 443 18.39 13.71 9.60
CA VAL A 443 19.71 13.51 8.99
C VAL A 443 20.05 14.61 7.98
N LEU A 444 19.08 15.02 7.16
CA LEU A 444 19.28 16.13 6.22
C LEU A 444 19.54 17.44 6.94
N LEU A 445 18.87 17.70 8.07
CA LEU A 445 19.07 18.91 8.86
C LEU A 445 20.50 18.99 9.40
N ASP A 446 21.02 17.86 9.90
CA ASP A 446 22.39 17.77 10.43
C ASP A 446 23.45 17.97 9.32
N GLN A 447 23.11 17.62 8.07
CA GLN A 447 23.98 17.76 6.89
C GLN A 447 23.83 19.12 6.18
N ALA A 448 22.74 19.85 6.43
CA ALA A 448 22.40 21.07 5.72
C ALA A 448 23.42 22.18 5.98
N LYS A 449 24.02 22.69 4.89
CA LYS A 449 25.01 23.77 4.94
C LYS A 449 24.39 25.14 4.70
N ASP A 450 23.39 25.20 3.84
CA ASP A 450 22.70 26.43 3.48
C ASP A 450 21.52 26.69 4.44
N ASP A 451 21.25 27.98 4.69
CA ASP A 451 20.16 28.40 5.56
C ASP A 451 18.78 28.13 4.92
N LYS A 452 18.67 28.23 3.60
CA LYS A 452 17.45 27.88 2.86
C LYS A 452 17.12 26.39 3.05
N ASP A 453 18.09 25.50 2.87
CA ASP A 453 17.88 24.06 3.06
C ASP A 453 17.40 23.75 4.48
N LYS A 454 18.01 24.40 5.49
CA LYS A 454 17.57 24.27 6.89
C LYS A 454 16.14 24.75 7.07
N ALA A 455 15.78 25.89 6.48
CA ALA A 455 14.42 26.43 6.56
C ALA A 455 13.39 25.49 5.91
N ASP A 456 13.70 24.94 4.74
CA ASP A 456 12.87 23.96 4.03
C ASP A 456 12.70 22.68 4.87
N ILE A 457 13.78 22.18 5.46
CA ILE A 457 13.75 20.97 6.31
C ILE A 457 12.97 21.21 7.61
N TYR A 458 13.19 22.34 8.29
CA TYR A 458 12.38 22.73 9.45
C TYR A 458 10.91 22.84 9.09
N HIS A 459 10.58 23.35 7.90
CA HIS A 459 9.21 23.40 7.43
C HIS A 459 8.59 22.00 7.29
N GLN A 460 9.32 21.04 6.73
CA GLN A 460 8.84 19.66 6.62
C GLN A 460 8.67 18.98 7.98
N LEU A 461 9.62 19.17 8.90
CA LEU A 461 9.52 18.65 10.27
C LEU A 461 8.31 19.25 11.01
N GLY A 462 8.08 20.56 10.87
CA GLY A 462 6.89 21.22 11.44
C GLY A 462 5.58 20.66 10.88
N TRP A 463 5.55 20.36 9.58
CA TRP A 463 4.38 19.71 8.96
C TRP A 463 4.14 18.30 9.49
N ILE A 464 5.19 17.51 9.65
CA ILE A 464 5.09 16.15 10.19
C ILE A 464 4.52 16.18 11.61
N LYS A 465 5.03 17.07 12.46
CA LYS A 465 4.55 17.23 13.84
C LYS A 465 3.10 17.70 13.91
N ASP A 466 2.67 18.63 13.05
CA ASP A 466 1.26 19.04 12.98
C ASP A 466 0.35 17.87 12.57
N ALA A 467 0.79 17.05 11.61
CA ALA A 467 0.05 15.86 11.17
C ALA A 467 -0.05 14.79 12.28
N GLN A 468 0.97 14.67 13.13
CA GLN A 468 0.97 13.79 14.32
C GLN A 468 0.15 14.36 15.50
N GLY A 469 -0.26 15.64 15.44
CA GLY A 469 -0.96 16.33 16.53
C GLY A 469 -0.04 16.90 17.61
N GLU A 470 1.27 16.87 17.39
CA GLU A 470 2.31 17.40 18.28
C GLU A 470 2.48 18.91 18.04
N TYR A 471 1.46 19.67 18.38
CA TYR A 471 1.33 21.07 17.96
C TYR A 471 2.42 22.00 18.52
N GLU A 472 2.93 21.77 19.73
CA GLU A 472 4.01 22.59 20.31
C GLU A 472 5.33 22.42 19.54
N GLU A 473 5.67 21.17 19.19
CA GLU A 473 6.85 20.88 18.37
C GLU A 473 6.69 21.40 16.94
N ALA A 474 5.48 21.28 16.38
CA ALA A 474 5.15 21.83 15.08
C ALA A 474 5.39 23.34 15.02
N LEU A 475 4.92 24.09 16.03
CA LEU A 475 5.16 25.53 16.15
C LEU A 475 6.66 25.83 16.27
N ALA A 476 7.39 25.11 17.12
CA ALA A 476 8.82 25.34 17.30
C ALA A 476 9.60 25.17 15.99
N PHE A 477 9.27 24.16 15.18
CA PHE A 477 9.89 23.95 13.87
C PHE A 477 9.46 25.01 12.84
N TYR A 478 8.17 25.35 12.76
CA TYR A 478 7.71 26.38 11.84
C TYR A 478 8.25 27.77 12.17
N GLU A 479 8.41 28.11 13.46
CA GLU A 479 9.03 29.36 13.89
C GLU A 479 10.52 29.41 13.53
N LYS A 480 11.25 28.31 13.69
CA LYS A 480 12.65 28.20 13.22
C LYS A 480 12.74 28.41 11.71
N SER A 481 11.89 27.73 10.94
CA SER A 481 11.81 27.88 9.48
C SER A 481 11.51 29.34 9.09
N LEU A 482 10.47 29.93 9.69
CA LEU A 482 10.06 31.31 9.45
C LEU A 482 11.19 32.31 9.77
N ALA A 483 11.86 32.15 10.92
CA ALA A 483 12.94 33.04 11.34
C ALA A 483 14.12 33.03 10.36
N VAL A 484 14.40 31.89 9.71
CA VAL A 484 15.43 31.79 8.68
C VAL A 484 14.94 32.42 7.38
N TYR A 485 13.75 32.08 6.90
CA TYR A 485 13.17 32.69 5.70
C TYR A 485 13.08 34.22 5.79
N GLN A 486 12.75 34.78 6.95
CA GLN A 486 12.70 36.24 7.16
C GLN A 486 14.05 36.92 6.97
N LYS A 487 15.16 36.20 7.17
CA LYS A 487 16.52 36.74 6.98
C LYS A 487 16.98 36.67 5.53
N ILE A 488 16.60 35.62 4.81
CA ILE A 488 17.17 35.29 3.50
C ILE A 488 16.23 35.62 2.33
N LEU A 489 14.93 35.80 2.57
CA LEU A 489 13.93 36.06 1.53
C LEU A 489 13.37 37.49 1.62
N PRO A 490 12.95 38.08 0.48
CA PRO A 490 12.18 39.33 0.46
C PRO A 490 10.90 39.21 1.30
N SER A 491 10.43 40.33 1.88
CA SER A 491 9.26 40.33 2.78
C SER A 491 7.95 39.86 2.14
N ASN A 492 7.86 39.90 0.80
CA ASN A 492 6.73 39.42 0.02
C ASN A 492 6.95 38.01 -0.55
N HIS A 493 7.97 37.26 -0.15
CA HIS A 493 8.23 35.95 -0.73
C HIS A 493 7.11 34.93 -0.41
N PRO A 494 6.64 34.11 -1.38
CA PRO A 494 5.58 33.12 -1.16
C PRO A 494 5.82 32.16 0.01
N ASP A 495 7.06 31.71 0.23
CA ASP A 495 7.42 30.78 1.32
C ASP A 495 7.20 31.38 2.72
N LEU A 496 7.33 32.71 2.87
CA LEU A 496 6.93 33.39 4.10
C LEU A 496 5.43 33.27 4.29
N GLY A 497 4.64 33.54 3.23
CA GLY A 497 3.19 33.39 3.26
C GLY A 497 2.74 31.96 3.59
N ALA A 498 3.43 30.94 3.07
CA ALA A 498 3.18 29.54 3.40
C ALA A 498 3.49 29.24 4.88
N SER A 499 4.62 29.74 5.39
CA SER A 499 5.03 29.56 6.78
C SER A 499 4.06 30.21 7.77
N TYR A 500 3.66 31.48 7.54
CA TYR A 500 2.64 32.15 8.34
C TYR A 500 1.30 31.39 8.31
N ASN A 501 0.88 30.90 7.13
CA ASN A 501 -0.35 30.12 7.02
C ASN A 501 -0.31 28.82 7.84
N ASN A 502 0.82 28.11 7.85
CA ASN A 502 0.94 26.86 8.59
C ASN A 502 0.99 27.10 10.10
N ILE A 503 1.66 28.15 10.57
CA ILE A 503 1.60 28.54 11.99
C ILE A 503 0.16 28.92 12.39
N GLY A 504 -0.54 29.67 11.54
CA GLY A 504 -1.95 30.00 11.75
C GLY A 504 -2.86 28.75 11.81
N LEU A 505 -2.56 27.74 11.00
CA LEU A 505 -3.23 26.43 11.01
C LEU A 505 -3.04 25.71 12.34
N VAL A 506 -1.81 25.66 12.86
CA VAL A 506 -1.51 25.01 14.14
C VAL A 506 -2.23 25.74 15.29
N HIS A 507 -2.17 27.07 15.34
CA HIS A 507 -2.91 27.85 16.35
C HIS A 507 -4.42 27.63 16.28
N ARG A 508 -5.00 27.53 15.08
CA ARG A 508 -6.41 27.19 14.92
C ARG A 508 -6.71 25.79 15.46
N ASN A 509 -5.85 24.81 15.21
CA ASN A 509 -6.02 23.44 15.69
C ASN A 509 -5.95 23.37 17.23
N ILE A 510 -5.09 24.17 17.87
CA ILE A 510 -5.01 24.31 19.34
C ILE A 510 -6.22 25.09 19.91
N GLY A 511 -6.89 25.92 19.10
CA GLY A 511 -8.01 26.78 19.52
C GLY A 511 -7.61 28.21 19.88
N ASP A 512 -6.37 28.61 19.63
CA ASP A 512 -5.90 30.01 19.76
C ASP A 512 -6.30 30.81 18.51
N TYR A 513 -7.60 31.09 18.40
CA TYR A 513 -8.18 31.78 17.24
C TYR A 513 -7.64 33.20 17.02
N PRO A 514 -7.37 34.03 18.06
CA PRO A 514 -6.77 35.35 17.86
C PRO A 514 -5.38 35.28 17.20
N LYS A 515 -4.50 34.37 17.65
CA LYS A 515 -3.21 34.18 16.96
C LYS A 515 -3.41 33.63 15.56
N ALA A 516 -4.26 32.62 15.40
CA ALA A 516 -4.54 32.06 14.07
C ALA A 516 -4.95 33.14 13.05
N LEU A 517 -5.83 34.07 13.44
CA LEU A 517 -6.21 35.21 12.61
C LEU A 517 -5.00 36.09 12.27
N SER A 518 -4.20 36.50 13.25
CA SER A 518 -3.03 37.34 13.02
C SER A 518 -2.05 36.72 12.02
N TYR A 519 -1.78 35.42 12.15
CA TYR A 519 -0.91 34.69 11.23
C TYR A 519 -1.54 34.54 9.83
N TYR A 520 -2.83 34.21 9.73
CA TYR A 520 -3.51 34.10 8.44
C TYR A 520 -3.65 35.44 7.72
N GLU A 521 -3.91 36.53 8.42
CA GLU A 521 -3.98 37.88 7.86
C GLU A 521 -2.63 38.29 7.28
N LYS A 522 -1.54 38.03 7.99
CA LYS A 522 -0.18 38.28 7.50
C LYS A 522 0.18 37.41 6.29
N ALA A 523 -0.22 36.14 6.29
CA ALA A 523 -0.07 35.27 5.13
C ALA A 523 -0.86 35.79 3.91
N LEU A 524 -2.08 36.29 4.13
CA LEU A 524 -2.93 36.87 3.09
C LEU A 524 -2.30 38.16 2.52
N GLU A 525 -1.79 39.04 3.38
CA GLU A 525 -1.10 40.28 2.97
C GLU A 525 0.09 39.98 2.04
N ILE A 526 0.95 39.03 2.43
CA ILE A 526 2.11 38.61 1.62
C ILE A 526 1.64 38.05 0.28
N LYS A 527 0.61 37.20 0.26
CA LYS A 527 0.05 36.65 -0.98
C LYS A 527 -0.54 37.75 -1.88
N GLN A 528 -1.21 38.75 -1.32
CA GLN A 528 -1.75 39.88 -2.08
C GLN A 528 -0.65 40.74 -2.72
N GLN A 529 0.51 40.86 -2.08
CA GLN A 529 1.66 41.61 -2.60
C GLN A 529 2.47 40.85 -3.66
N SER A 530 2.47 39.52 -3.59
CA SER A 530 3.31 38.65 -4.43
C SER A 530 2.61 38.00 -5.60
N LEU A 531 1.28 37.88 -5.53
CA LEU A 531 0.48 37.21 -6.53
C LEU A 531 -0.47 38.20 -7.20
N PRO A 532 -0.82 37.97 -8.47
CA PRO A 532 -1.97 38.64 -9.07
C PRO A 532 -3.21 38.46 -8.18
N PRO A 533 -4.09 39.47 -8.02
CA PRO A 533 -5.19 39.50 -7.05
C PRO A 533 -6.26 38.40 -7.19
N HIS A 534 -6.08 37.45 -8.10
CA HIS A 534 -7.09 36.51 -8.56
C HIS A 534 -6.62 35.06 -8.64
N LEU A 535 -5.54 34.67 -7.92
CA LEU A 535 -5.10 33.26 -7.88
C LEU A 535 -5.90 32.38 -6.89
N PRO A 536 -6.14 31.08 -7.19
CA PRO A 536 -6.85 30.14 -6.30
C PRO A 536 -6.28 30.06 -4.87
N SER A 537 -4.98 30.33 -4.68
CA SER A 537 -4.32 30.36 -3.37
C SER A 537 -4.83 31.50 -2.45
N LEU A 538 -5.36 32.59 -3.01
CA LEU A 538 -6.02 33.67 -2.26
C LEU A 538 -7.38 33.19 -1.72
N ALA A 539 -8.15 32.46 -2.51
CA ALA A 539 -9.42 31.89 -2.07
C ALA A 539 -9.24 30.95 -0.86
N MET A 540 -8.19 30.14 -0.86
CA MET A 540 -7.85 29.28 0.29
C MET A 540 -7.56 30.12 1.55
N SER A 541 -6.85 31.24 1.41
CA SER A 541 -6.48 32.10 2.54
C SER A 541 -7.72 32.77 3.15
N TYR A 542 -8.62 33.32 2.33
CA TYR A 542 -9.91 33.83 2.79
C TYR A 542 -10.77 32.75 3.44
N ASN A 543 -10.80 31.54 2.87
CA ASN A 543 -11.52 30.42 3.46
C ASN A 543 -10.99 30.04 4.86
N ASN A 544 -9.67 30.05 5.08
CA ASN A 544 -9.07 29.77 6.38
C ASN A 544 -9.47 30.82 7.43
N ILE A 545 -9.42 32.10 7.07
CA ILE A 545 -9.87 33.20 7.95
C ILE A 545 -11.37 33.09 8.25
N GLY A 546 -12.18 32.81 7.22
CA GLY A 546 -13.63 32.59 7.38
C GLY A 546 -13.94 31.44 8.34
N LEU A 547 -13.17 30.36 8.29
CA LEU A 547 -13.30 29.24 9.22
C LEU A 547 -12.95 29.61 10.65
N VAL A 548 -11.89 30.41 10.87
CA VAL A 548 -11.56 30.88 12.23
C VAL A 548 -12.68 31.76 12.77
N HIS A 549 -13.21 32.70 11.98
CA HIS A 549 -14.36 33.50 12.39
C HIS A 549 -15.61 32.67 12.67
N LYS A 550 -15.85 31.62 11.88
CA LYS A 550 -16.94 30.67 12.14
C LYS A 550 -16.76 30.01 13.51
N ASN A 551 -15.56 29.51 13.81
CA ASN A 551 -15.27 28.84 15.08
C ASN A 551 -15.34 29.78 16.30
N MET A 552 -15.22 31.09 16.07
CA MET A 552 -15.46 32.14 17.08
C MET A 552 -16.93 32.62 17.12
N ASP A 553 -17.84 31.94 16.43
CA ASP A 553 -19.24 32.32 16.25
C ASP A 553 -19.46 33.73 15.64
N ASN A 554 -18.44 34.27 14.96
CA ASN A 554 -18.53 35.52 14.21
C ASN A 554 -19.03 35.26 12.78
N TYR A 555 -20.27 34.81 12.70
CA TYR A 555 -20.89 34.39 11.44
C TYR A 555 -20.93 35.47 10.34
N PRO A 556 -21.19 36.77 10.63
CA PRO A 556 -21.17 37.80 9.60
C PRO A 556 -19.79 37.97 8.93
N LYS A 557 -18.70 37.95 9.72
CA LYS A 557 -17.35 37.98 9.15
C LYS A 557 -17.03 36.68 8.40
N ALA A 558 -17.40 35.53 8.95
CA ALA A 558 -17.20 34.24 8.30
C ALA A 558 -17.85 34.21 6.90
N LEU A 559 -19.10 34.65 6.77
CA LEU A 559 -19.79 34.76 5.48
C LEU A 559 -19.05 35.68 4.51
N SER A 560 -18.67 36.88 4.94
CA SER A 560 -17.95 37.83 4.08
C SER A 560 -16.66 37.23 3.50
N TYR A 561 -15.89 36.50 4.33
CA TYR A 561 -14.68 35.83 3.87
C TYR A 561 -14.95 34.63 2.96
N TYR A 562 -15.96 33.81 3.26
CA TYR A 562 -16.34 32.69 2.40
C TYR A 562 -16.91 33.14 1.05
N GLU A 563 -17.70 34.20 1.02
CA GLU A 563 -18.22 34.80 -0.21
C GLU A 563 -17.08 35.34 -1.08
N ARG A 564 -16.08 36.00 -0.47
CA ARG A 564 -14.87 36.44 -1.20
C ARG A 564 -14.08 35.26 -1.79
N ALA A 565 -13.95 34.16 -1.03
CA ALA A 565 -13.31 32.95 -1.53
C ALA A 565 -14.10 32.31 -2.70
N LEU A 566 -15.43 32.29 -2.60
CA LEU A 566 -16.32 31.80 -3.65
C LEU A 566 -16.22 32.64 -4.92
N GLU A 567 -16.23 33.97 -4.81
CA GLU A 567 -16.10 34.91 -5.94
C GLU A 567 -14.82 34.63 -6.74
N ILE A 568 -13.68 34.49 -6.05
CA ILE A 568 -12.40 34.17 -6.68
C ILE A 568 -12.47 32.81 -7.38
N ARG A 569 -13.01 31.78 -6.72
CA ARG A 569 -13.14 30.44 -7.30
C ARG A 569 -14.02 30.44 -8.55
N GLN A 570 -15.13 31.17 -8.55
CA GLN A 570 -16.04 31.26 -9.70
C GLN A 570 -15.42 31.89 -10.94
N GLN A 571 -14.41 32.75 -10.77
CA GLN A 571 -13.73 33.40 -11.91
C GLN A 571 -12.82 32.45 -12.69
N PHE A 572 -12.29 31.37 -12.07
CA PHE A 572 -11.25 30.52 -12.68
C PHE A 572 -11.60 29.04 -12.76
N LEU A 573 -12.49 28.57 -11.91
CA LEU A 573 -12.85 27.17 -11.86
C LEU A 573 -14.07 26.91 -12.75
N PRO A 574 -14.12 25.76 -13.44
CA PRO A 574 -15.31 25.38 -14.17
C PRO A 574 -16.51 25.25 -13.22
N PRO A 575 -17.75 25.51 -13.66
CA PRO A 575 -18.93 25.54 -12.78
C PRO A 575 -19.17 24.27 -11.96
N ASN A 576 -18.65 23.13 -12.43
CA ASN A 576 -18.76 21.83 -11.77
C ASN A 576 -17.54 21.45 -10.90
N HIS A 577 -16.63 22.40 -10.60
CA HIS A 577 -15.43 22.12 -9.83
C HIS A 577 -15.72 21.83 -8.34
N PRO A 578 -15.11 20.80 -7.72
CA PRO A 578 -15.35 20.44 -6.31
C PRO A 578 -15.16 21.58 -5.30
N ASP A 579 -14.15 22.44 -5.50
CA ASP A 579 -13.90 23.60 -4.63
C ASP A 579 -15.06 24.61 -4.57
N LEU A 580 -15.87 24.72 -5.63
CA LEU A 580 -17.09 25.53 -5.61
C LEU A 580 -18.11 24.90 -4.67
N ALA A 581 -18.30 23.58 -4.74
CA ALA A 581 -19.17 22.87 -3.81
C ALA A 581 -18.71 23.00 -2.36
N ALA A 582 -17.40 22.95 -2.10
CA ALA A 582 -16.84 23.17 -0.76
C ALA A 582 -17.17 24.57 -0.23
N SER A 583 -17.06 25.59 -1.08
CA SER A 583 -17.38 26.98 -0.73
C SER A 583 -18.85 27.16 -0.36
N TYR A 584 -19.76 26.66 -1.20
CA TYR A 584 -21.20 26.69 -0.93
C TYR A 584 -21.57 25.91 0.34
N ASN A 585 -20.91 24.78 0.59
CA ASN A 585 -21.14 24.01 1.81
C ASN A 585 -20.73 24.79 3.07
N ASN A 586 -19.61 25.52 3.03
CA ASN A 586 -19.17 26.35 4.15
C ASN A 586 -20.14 27.50 4.41
N ILE A 587 -20.61 28.18 3.37
CA ILE A 587 -21.64 29.23 3.46
C ILE A 587 -22.95 28.65 4.01
N GLY A 588 -23.36 27.48 3.52
CA GLY A 588 -24.56 26.78 3.98
C GLY A 588 -24.50 26.43 5.47
N ASN A 589 -23.35 25.92 5.93
CA ASN A 589 -23.13 25.64 7.34
C ASN A 589 -23.27 26.90 8.20
N VAL A 590 -22.64 28.02 7.81
CA VAL A 590 -22.75 29.26 8.58
C VAL A 590 -24.19 29.77 8.63
N HIS A 591 -24.93 29.69 7.53
CA HIS A 591 -26.36 30.03 7.53
C HIS A 591 -27.19 29.08 8.41
N ALA A 592 -26.88 27.79 8.45
CA ALA A 592 -27.55 26.84 9.33
C ALA A 592 -27.28 27.16 10.81
N ASP A 593 -26.03 27.48 11.16
CA ASP A 593 -25.62 27.86 12.52
C ASP A 593 -26.31 29.16 12.97
N MET A 594 -26.56 30.10 12.04
CA MET A 594 -27.35 31.31 12.28
C MET A 594 -28.88 31.09 12.34
N GLY A 595 -29.38 29.87 12.08
CA GLY A 595 -30.82 29.60 11.95
C GLY A 595 -31.45 30.10 10.64
N ASN A 596 -30.65 30.56 9.68
CA ASN A 596 -31.08 31.02 8.35
C ASN A 596 -31.31 29.84 7.39
N TYR A 597 -32.20 28.92 7.77
CA TYR A 597 -32.32 27.61 7.13
C TYR A 597 -32.64 27.66 5.63
N SER A 598 -33.42 28.64 5.15
CA SER A 598 -33.70 28.79 3.72
C SER A 598 -32.42 29.09 2.90
N LYS A 599 -31.53 29.95 3.41
CA LYS A 599 -30.25 30.24 2.76
C LYS A 599 -29.27 29.07 2.88
N ALA A 600 -29.32 28.35 4.01
CA ALA A 600 -28.53 27.13 4.21
C ALA A 600 -28.91 26.04 3.19
N LEU A 601 -30.21 25.76 3.02
CA LEU A 601 -30.71 24.81 2.02
C LEU A 601 -30.27 25.21 0.61
N SER A 602 -30.50 26.45 0.20
CA SER A 602 -30.10 26.93 -1.13
C SER A 602 -28.60 26.72 -1.41
N SER A 603 -27.75 26.93 -0.41
CA SER A 603 -26.31 26.75 -0.53
C SER A 603 -25.92 25.27 -0.58
N HIS A 604 -26.49 24.43 0.30
CA HIS A 604 -26.21 22.99 0.30
C HIS A 604 -26.74 22.28 -0.96
N GLU A 605 -27.88 22.71 -1.50
CA GLU A 605 -28.44 22.22 -2.75
C GLU A 605 -27.53 22.53 -3.94
N LYS A 606 -27.01 23.76 -4.04
CA LYS A 606 -25.98 24.11 -5.05
C LYS A 606 -24.73 23.26 -4.91
N ALA A 607 -24.24 23.05 -3.69
CA ALA A 607 -23.09 22.18 -3.45
C ALA A 607 -23.37 20.72 -3.86
N LEU A 608 -24.58 20.22 -3.62
CA LEU A 608 -25.02 18.89 -4.04
C LEU A 608 -25.09 18.78 -5.56
N GLU A 609 -25.67 19.78 -6.25
CA GLU A 609 -25.79 19.82 -7.71
C GLU A 609 -24.40 19.73 -8.38
N ILE A 610 -23.45 20.56 -7.94
CA ILE A 610 -22.07 20.54 -8.45
C ILE A 610 -21.42 19.17 -8.27
N LYS A 611 -21.60 18.55 -7.10
CA LYS A 611 -21.09 17.21 -6.82
C LYS A 611 -21.76 16.13 -7.67
N GLN A 612 -23.07 16.22 -7.92
CA GLN A 612 -23.79 15.28 -8.78
C GLN A 612 -23.32 15.35 -10.24
N GLN A 613 -22.92 16.52 -10.71
CA GLN A 613 -22.35 16.70 -12.05
C GLN A 613 -20.91 16.19 -12.18
N SER A 614 -20.15 16.17 -11.09
CA SER A 614 -18.71 15.86 -11.10
C SER A 614 -18.36 14.45 -10.59
N LEU A 615 -19.20 13.85 -9.74
CA LEU A 615 -18.91 12.60 -9.03
C LEU A 615 -19.88 11.47 -9.40
N PRO A 616 -19.45 10.19 -9.31
CA PRO A 616 -20.36 9.05 -9.45
C PRO A 616 -21.50 9.09 -8.42
N PRO A 617 -22.70 8.56 -8.73
CA PRO A 617 -23.85 8.57 -7.81
C PRO A 617 -23.61 7.90 -6.44
N THR A 618 -22.59 7.05 -6.36
CA THR A 618 -22.20 6.29 -5.17
C THR A 618 -21.08 6.96 -4.36
N HIS A 619 -20.62 8.14 -4.75
CA HIS A 619 -19.46 8.79 -4.13
C HIS A 619 -19.78 9.25 -2.68
N PRO A 620 -18.89 9.00 -1.69
CA PRO A 620 -19.09 9.37 -0.28
C PRO A 620 -19.44 10.85 -0.03
N ASP A 621 -18.89 11.75 -0.84
CA ASP A 621 -19.16 13.20 -0.72
C ASP A 621 -20.60 13.59 -1.03
N LEU A 622 -21.32 12.80 -1.84
CA LEU A 622 -22.75 12.99 -2.06
C LEU A 622 -23.53 12.64 -0.80
N ALA A 623 -23.14 11.57 -0.11
CA ALA A 623 -23.75 11.18 1.15
C ALA A 623 -23.57 12.24 2.23
N MET A 624 -22.41 12.92 2.27
CA MET A 624 -22.19 14.05 3.17
C MET A 624 -23.13 15.23 2.83
N SER A 625 -23.27 15.58 1.55
CA SER A 625 -24.19 16.65 1.14
C SER A 625 -25.65 16.35 1.51
N TYR A 626 -26.14 15.14 1.26
CA TYR A 626 -27.48 14.74 1.68
C TYR A 626 -27.64 14.79 3.20
N ASN A 627 -26.64 14.36 3.98
CA ASN A 627 -26.69 14.47 5.43
C ASN A 627 -26.79 15.92 5.90
N ASN A 628 -26.05 16.85 5.29
CA ASN A 628 -26.11 18.27 5.66
C ASN A 628 -27.49 18.87 5.40
N ILE A 629 -28.11 18.54 4.25
CA ILE A 629 -29.49 18.96 3.94
C ILE A 629 -30.48 18.34 4.94
N GLY A 630 -30.29 17.05 5.30
CA GLY A 630 -31.08 16.37 6.33
C GLY A 630 -30.99 17.06 7.70
N ASN A 631 -29.79 17.46 8.12
CA ASN A 631 -29.58 18.22 9.36
C ASN A 631 -30.34 19.55 9.34
N VAL A 632 -30.34 20.27 8.21
CA VAL A 632 -31.06 21.55 8.11
C VAL A 632 -32.57 21.34 8.21
N HIS A 633 -33.13 20.34 7.51
CA HIS A 633 -34.56 20.01 7.65
C HIS A 633 -34.94 19.57 9.06
N GLU A 634 -34.07 18.81 9.74
CA GLU A 634 -34.29 18.43 11.12
C GLU A 634 -34.34 19.65 12.05
N ASN A 635 -33.41 20.60 11.87
CA ASN A 635 -33.39 21.84 12.65
C ASN A 635 -34.60 22.74 12.36
N MET A 636 -35.20 22.64 11.15
CA MET A 636 -36.48 23.28 10.82
C MET A 636 -37.70 22.56 11.41
N GLY A 637 -37.54 21.35 11.97
CA GLY A 637 -38.64 20.49 12.40
C GLY A 637 -39.35 19.72 11.27
N ASP A 638 -38.82 19.75 10.04
CA ASP A 638 -39.33 18.95 8.91
C ASP A 638 -38.72 17.54 8.95
N TYR A 639 -39.14 16.76 9.95
CA TYR A 639 -38.63 15.41 10.22
C TYR A 639 -38.87 14.44 9.05
N THR A 640 -39.95 14.62 8.30
CA THR A 640 -40.23 13.80 7.10
C THR A 640 -39.16 13.98 6.04
N LYS A 641 -38.80 15.22 5.67
CA LYS A 641 -37.74 15.45 4.69
C LYS A 641 -36.37 15.08 5.24
N ALA A 642 -36.09 15.41 6.50
CA ALA A 642 -34.83 15.04 7.15
C ALA A 642 -34.57 13.53 7.06
N ARG A 643 -35.61 12.72 7.34
CA ARG A 643 -35.58 11.27 7.20
C ARG A 643 -35.22 10.83 5.79
N THR A 644 -35.90 11.35 4.76
CA THR A 644 -35.62 10.99 3.36
C THR A 644 -34.16 11.27 2.98
N PHE A 645 -33.61 12.40 3.42
CA PHE A 645 -32.22 12.76 3.15
C PHE A 645 -31.21 11.89 3.90
N TYR A 646 -31.48 11.55 5.17
CA TYR A 646 -30.62 10.63 5.91
C TYR A 646 -30.64 9.21 5.33
N GLU A 647 -31.80 8.70 4.93
CA GLU A 647 -31.92 7.40 4.26
C GLU A 647 -31.07 7.35 2.98
N ARG A 648 -31.12 8.42 2.17
CA ARG A 648 -30.29 8.54 0.97
C ARG A 648 -28.79 8.61 1.29
N ALA A 649 -28.40 9.34 2.32
CA ALA A 649 -27.01 9.42 2.77
C ALA A 649 -26.46 8.08 3.28
N ILE A 650 -27.29 7.28 3.96
CA ILE A 650 -26.94 5.94 4.44
C ILE A 650 -26.79 4.98 3.26
N GLN A 651 -27.75 4.98 2.32
CA GLN A 651 -27.71 4.12 1.14
C GLN A 651 -26.41 4.28 0.34
N ILE A 652 -25.97 5.52 0.11
CA ILE A 652 -24.71 5.80 -0.58
C ILE A 652 -23.50 5.42 0.29
N GLY A 653 -23.57 5.66 1.59
CA GLY A 653 -22.51 5.28 2.54
C GLY A 653 -22.29 3.77 2.63
N GLU A 654 -23.34 2.96 2.60
CA GLU A 654 -23.27 1.49 2.64
C GLU A 654 -22.62 0.88 1.39
N GLN A 655 -22.68 1.58 0.26
CA GLN A 655 -22.03 1.14 -0.98
C GLN A 655 -20.52 1.44 -1.01
N SER A 656 -20.04 2.31 -0.13
CA SER A 656 -18.67 2.86 -0.19
C SER A 656 -17.85 2.66 1.09
N LEU A 657 -18.49 2.36 2.23
CA LEU A 657 -17.84 2.24 3.52
C LEU A 657 -18.23 0.91 4.21
N PRO A 658 -17.31 0.29 4.96
CA PRO A 658 -17.62 -0.83 5.82
C PRO A 658 -18.77 -0.52 6.80
N SER A 659 -19.56 -1.53 7.14
CA SER A 659 -20.76 -1.38 7.98
C SER A 659 -20.48 -0.81 9.37
N ASN A 660 -19.26 -0.95 9.87
CA ASN A 660 -18.77 -0.45 11.15
C ASN A 660 -18.13 0.96 11.07
N HIS A 661 -18.05 1.60 9.90
CA HIS A 661 -17.40 2.90 9.74
C HIS A 661 -18.09 4.01 10.57
N ARG A 662 -17.32 4.77 11.36
CA ARG A 662 -17.81 5.79 12.32
C ARG A 662 -18.81 6.77 11.69
N THR A 663 -18.51 7.28 10.50
CA THR A 663 -19.40 8.22 9.78
C THR A 663 -20.75 7.59 9.42
N LEU A 664 -20.76 6.31 9.03
CA LEU A 664 -22.00 5.60 8.70
C LEU A 664 -22.84 5.36 9.97
N GLN A 665 -22.19 5.02 11.08
CA GLN A 665 -22.85 4.92 12.39
C GLN A 665 -23.47 6.25 12.81
N GLN A 666 -22.77 7.37 12.61
CA GLN A 666 -23.30 8.69 12.95
C GLN A 666 -24.54 9.04 12.12
N ARG A 667 -24.53 8.75 10.81
CA ARG A 667 -25.71 8.97 9.94
C ARG A 667 -26.90 8.12 10.38
N ARG A 668 -26.68 6.87 10.78
CA ARG A 668 -27.72 6.00 11.34
C ARG A 668 -28.29 6.58 12.65
N LYS A 669 -27.45 7.11 13.54
CA LYS A 669 -27.91 7.82 14.75
C LYS A 669 -28.79 9.03 14.42
N ASN A 670 -28.42 9.82 13.41
CA ASN A 670 -29.24 10.95 12.96
C ASN A 670 -30.61 10.49 12.44
N LEU A 671 -30.65 9.41 11.65
CA LEU A 671 -31.90 8.82 11.16
C LEU A 671 -32.80 8.33 12.31
N GLU A 672 -32.25 7.60 13.28
CA GLU A 672 -33.01 7.11 14.43
C GLU A 672 -33.54 8.26 15.29
N ARG A 673 -32.77 9.34 15.47
CA ARG A 673 -33.22 10.54 16.19
C ARG A 673 -34.46 11.15 15.56
N VAL A 674 -34.51 11.23 14.23
CA VAL A 674 -35.64 11.79 13.49
C VAL A 674 -36.83 10.84 13.42
N LYS A 675 -36.62 9.52 13.41
CA LYS A 675 -37.73 8.54 13.48
C LYS A 675 -38.51 8.58 14.80
N ASN A 676 -37.85 9.04 15.87
CA ASN A 676 -38.43 9.12 17.21
C ASN A 676 -39.17 10.45 17.49
N LYS A 677 -39.28 11.33 16.50
CA LYS A 677 -39.99 12.61 16.57
C LYS A 677 -41.10 12.63 15.53
#